data_AF-A0A1I7GR82-F1
#
_entry.id   AF-A0A1I7GR82-F1
#
_cell.length_a   1.000
_cell.length_b   1.000
_cell.length_c   1.000
_cell.angle_alpha   90.00
_cell.angle_beta   90.00
_cell.angle_gamma   90.00
#
_symmetry.space_group_name_H-M   'P 1'
#
loop_
_entity.id
_entity.type
_entity.pdbx_description
1 polymer ?
#
loop_
_entity_poly.entity_id
_entity_poly.type
_entity_poly.pdbx_seq_one_letter_code
_entity_poly.pdbx_strand_id
1 'polypeptide(L)'
;MISHSRHLSFNTKVLAVLVLLITYGSLYPGNFTSTASGAFEQFFTNPEWITSIGDILGNIALFLPLGIAGERMIHSRNKILALLSLSVISLIFSLILQILQIWLPTRSAALADVFWNMTGLFTGIGVSVLIKQMSLSWPSRQSFSGGKAAIPLAILLLWLCSELLPLVPSLDWQKFKDAVKPLQILDFSFSAIWTHAASIITAGSMLSLLTPRPLVWLTGALLFILAGKITIVSQFLDTSTISGLLTGYLVSILLLRTSSHTRIIVAFWSLLAAWTIHALTPFSLTTGGTFNLIPFTTMLEGSMLTNAIALALSLYIYSALLWFAPYTGGNFRGIALALIFWSIVIELIQMALLGRNADITEPLLIGLIAWGLTESRQLECHTEMPHPVANPVPDKPTSFIPRSHRTDSPTNLSLFSAWIPIILLSTGVAGLLWLILHLPQIPYNLKELFLFDGNILFIFIFVLALLWIGAGATWISSRILSSPRPFISLPGWVFTASLISLGLLSISVTQESIADIAGSNNLYWFVINKDIWGEGWRHIFEWLGPTLISILERSVRYTALYAPLIISLVLIISFFSLHKQHEQVQVSRKMLTLIISALPWLWLAKTIAFSWSSTDNLNELISRNGAMGMGGGFYLYVLLFALCINAAILANLSGNVMEWILGMVLSLIMLPIGWWLLSLGLESEVHKYGHIFSGSQFLLGPDRKQILPEVELFARWCLVQTGFITIISSGMRSFGRITRQHM
;
A
#
# COMPACT_ATOMS: atom_id res chain seq x y z
N MET A 1 -34.67 -1.82 0.16
CA MET A 1 -34.29 -0.44 -0.20
C MET A 1 -32.79 -0.44 -0.36
N ILE A 2 -32.31 -0.35 -1.60
CA ILE A 2 -30.93 -0.67 -2.00
C ILE A 2 -30.05 0.54 -1.64
N SER A 3 -29.09 0.36 -0.72
CA SER A 3 -28.19 1.43 -0.28
C SER A 3 -27.21 1.79 -1.39
N HIS A 4 -27.17 3.06 -1.77
CA HIS A 4 -26.10 3.64 -2.57
C HIS A 4 -25.03 4.18 -1.61
N SER A 5 -24.08 3.33 -1.19
CA SER A 5 -22.83 3.81 -0.61
C SER A 5 -22.11 4.65 -1.67
N ARG A 6 -21.94 5.95 -1.41
CA ARG A 6 -21.20 6.84 -2.31
C ARG A 6 -19.71 6.55 -2.24
N HIS A 7 -19.27 5.55 -2.99
CA HIS A 7 -17.87 5.31 -3.27
C HIS A 7 -17.29 6.48 -4.08
N LEU A 8 -16.02 6.85 -3.82
CA LEU A 8 -15.26 7.76 -4.69
C LEU A 8 -15.37 7.25 -6.13
N SER A 9 -15.59 8.15 -7.09
CA SER A 9 -15.64 7.75 -8.50
C SER A 9 -14.30 7.11 -8.89
N PHE A 10 -14.34 6.12 -9.79
CA PHE A 10 -13.14 5.43 -10.29
C PHE A 10 -12.05 6.43 -10.71
N ASN A 11 -12.43 7.44 -11.50
CA ASN A 11 -11.52 8.48 -11.97
C ASN A 11 -10.86 9.26 -10.82
N THR A 12 -11.59 9.54 -9.73
CA THR A 12 -11.03 10.22 -8.55
C THR A 12 -10.02 9.33 -7.83
N LYS A 13 -10.30 8.03 -7.70
CA LYS A 13 -9.34 7.09 -7.08
C LYS A 13 -8.06 6.96 -7.91
N VAL A 14 -8.19 6.83 -9.23
CA VAL A 14 -7.04 6.78 -10.15
C VAL A 14 -6.21 8.05 -10.05
N LEU A 15 -6.85 9.22 -10.03
CA LEU A 15 -6.15 10.50 -9.91
C LEU A 15 -5.41 10.62 -8.57
N ALA A 16 -6.00 10.17 -7.47
CA ALA A 16 -5.33 10.13 -6.17
C ALA A 16 -4.08 9.23 -6.18
N VAL A 17 -4.17 8.03 -6.78
CA VAL A 17 -3.02 7.12 -6.94
C VAL A 17 -1.94 7.76 -7.81
N LEU A 18 -2.31 8.40 -8.92
CA LEU A 18 -1.35 9.10 -9.78
C LEU A 18 -0.64 10.24 -9.05
N VAL A 19 -1.37 11.07 -8.30
CA VAL A 19 -0.76 12.15 -7.49
C VAL A 19 0.21 11.58 -6.45
N LEU A 20 -0.13 10.46 -5.80
CA LEU A 20 0.77 9.78 -4.86
C LEU A 20 2.03 9.25 -5.56
N LEU A 21 1.89 8.60 -6.71
CA LEU A 21 3.03 8.06 -7.48
C LEU A 21 3.94 9.17 -8.00
N ILE A 22 3.38 10.28 -8.48
CA ILE A 22 4.14 11.44 -8.93
C ILE A 22 4.91 12.05 -7.75
N THR A 23 4.23 12.27 -6.62
CA THR A 23 4.87 12.79 -5.40
C THR A 23 6.00 11.88 -4.94
N TYR A 24 5.76 10.56 -4.93
CA TYR A 24 6.75 9.56 -4.55
C TYR A 24 7.97 9.59 -5.47
N GLY A 25 7.77 9.52 -6.79
CA GLY A 25 8.86 9.52 -7.77
C GLY A 25 9.68 10.81 -7.77
N SER A 26 9.02 11.96 -7.60
CA SER A 26 9.68 13.27 -7.54
C SER A 26 10.47 13.48 -6.26
N LEU A 27 10.05 12.91 -5.12
CA LEU A 27 10.71 13.14 -3.83
C LEU A 27 11.62 12.00 -3.39
N TYR A 28 11.67 10.89 -4.13
CA TYR A 28 12.58 9.78 -3.86
C TYR A 28 14.06 10.21 -3.98
N PRO A 29 14.96 9.81 -3.05
CA PRO A 29 14.73 8.86 -1.93
C PRO A 29 14.25 9.52 -0.62
N GLY A 30 13.99 10.82 -0.60
CA GLY A 30 13.48 11.53 0.58
C GLY A 30 14.57 11.91 1.59
N ASN A 31 15.83 11.96 1.18
CA ASN A 31 16.98 12.34 2.00
C ASN A 31 17.15 13.87 2.09
N PHE A 32 16.18 14.55 2.70
CA PHE A 32 16.19 16.01 2.80
C PHE A 32 17.35 16.52 3.69
N THR A 33 18.12 17.48 3.20
CA THR A 33 19.25 18.11 3.91
C THR A 33 19.14 19.64 3.91
N SER A 34 19.96 20.31 4.72
CA SER A 34 20.07 21.78 4.65
C SER A 34 20.52 22.24 3.27
N THR A 35 19.88 23.29 2.75
CA THR A 35 20.19 23.83 1.42
C THR A 35 21.53 24.55 1.38
N ALA A 36 22.26 24.42 0.29
CA ALA A 36 23.44 25.26 0.04
C ALA A 36 23.05 26.75 -0.02
N SER A 37 23.95 27.63 0.42
CA SER A 37 23.75 29.08 0.34
C SER A 37 23.54 29.52 -1.12
N GLY A 38 22.40 30.17 -1.40
CA GLY A 38 22.04 30.65 -2.74
C GLY A 38 21.22 29.68 -3.60
N ALA A 39 20.90 28.48 -3.13
CA ALA A 39 20.16 27.47 -3.92
C ALA A 39 18.77 27.97 -4.40
N PHE A 40 18.07 28.75 -3.57
CA PHE A 40 16.81 29.38 -3.95
C PHE A 40 16.97 30.40 -5.08
N GLU A 41 18.01 31.23 -5.02
CA GLU A 41 18.30 32.22 -6.06
C GLU A 41 18.61 31.51 -7.37
N GLN A 42 19.50 30.51 -7.32
CA GLN A 42 19.86 29.69 -8.48
C GLN A 42 18.65 29.00 -9.12
N PHE A 43 17.69 28.51 -8.33
CA PHE A 43 16.47 27.89 -8.84
C PHE A 43 15.64 28.83 -9.73
N PHE A 44 15.55 30.12 -9.37
CA PHE A 44 14.79 31.11 -10.13
C PHE A 44 15.60 31.78 -11.25
N THR A 45 16.93 31.79 -11.15
CA THR A 45 17.81 32.49 -12.11
C THR A 45 18.48 31.57 -13.13
N ASN A 46 18.35 30.24 -13.02
CA ASN A 46 18.99 29.30 -13.95
C ASN A 46 18.43 29.47 -15.39
N PRO A 47 19.28 29.79 -16.39
CA PRO A 47 18.86 29.96 -17.78
C PRO A 47 18.73 28.65 -18.56
N GLU A 48 19.11 27.49 -17.99
CA GLU A 48 19.08 26.20 -18.69
C GLU A 48 17.66 25.61 -18.74
N TRP A 49 16.92 25.94 -19.80
CA TRP A 49 15.59 25.38 -20.07
C TRP A 49 15.61 23.98 -20.72
N ILE A 50 16.76 23.59 -21.25
CA ILE A 50 16.99 22.29 -21.91
C ILE A 50 18.08 21.58 -21.12
N THR A 51 17.66 20.60 -20.32
CA THR A 51 18.54 19.71 -19.54
C THR A 51 18.93 18.51 -20.42
N SER A 52 18.98 17.30 -19.85
CA SER A 52 19.17 16.08 -20.64
C SER A 52 17.85 15.63 -21.29
N ILE A 53 17.95 14.96 -22.44
CA ILE A 53 16.77 14.35 -23.11
C ILE A 53 16.06 13.37 -22.16
N GLY A 54 16.82 12.68 -21.31
CA GLY A 54 16.27 11.76 -20.31
C GLY A 54 15.40 12.47 -19.27
N ASP A 55 15.86 13.61 -18.74
CA ASP A 55 15.11 14.40 -17.75
C ASP A 55 13.85 15.00 -18.36
N ILE A 56 13.95 15.55 -19.58
CA ILE A 56 12.82 16.11 -20.33
C ILE A 56 11.74 15.03 -20.54
N LEU A 57 12.13 13.88 -21.09
CA LEU A 57 11.19 12.78 -21.35
C LEU A 57 10.63 12.20 -20.05
N GLY A 58 11.43 12.11 -18.99
CA GLY A 58 11.01 11.66 -17.67
C GLY A 58 9.90 12.54 -17.08
N ASN A 59 10.09 13.86 -17.09
CA ASN A 59 9.12 14.83 -16.59
C ASN A 59 7.82 14.85 -17.41
N ILE A 60 7.92 14.77 -18.74
CA ILE A 60 6.75 14.63 -19.62
C ILE A 60 5.98 13.33 -19.31
N ALA A 61 6.69 12.20 -19.23
CA ALA A 61 6.08 10.90 -18.96
C ALA A 61 5.41 10.83 -17.58
N LEU A 62 5.96 11.53 -16.58
CA LEU A 62 5.44 11.56 -15.22
C LEU A 62 4.06 12.22 -15.13
N PHE A 63 3.83 13.33 -15.84
CA PHE A 63 2.57 14.10 -15.81
C PHE A 63 1.57 13.72 -16.91
N LEU A 64 2.00 12.99 -17.95
CA LEU A 64 1.10 12.54 -19.03
C LEU A 64 -0.10 11.70 -18.54
N PRO A 65 0.06 10.70 -17.65
CA PRO A 65 -1.06 9.96 -17.09
C PRO A 65 -2.05 10.84 -16.32
N LEU A 66 -1.54 11.86 -15.60
CA LEU A 66 -2.36 12.83 -14.87
C LEU A 66 -3.24 13.64 -15.82
N GLY A 67 -2.71 14.04 -16.98
CA GLY A 67 -3.47 14.73 -18.03
C GLY A 67 -4.59 13.88 -18.60
N ILE A 68 -4.31 12.60 -18.91
CA ILE A 68 -5.31 11.65 -19.42
C ILE A 68 -6.43 11.43 -18.39
N ALA A 69 -6.07 11.12 -17.14
CA ALA A 69 -7.05 10.84 -16.09
C ALA A 69 -7.85 12.09 -15.69
N GLY A 70 -7.20 13.24 -15.61
CA GLY A 70 -7.81 14.52 -15.28
C GLY A 70 -8.87 14.93 -16.30
N GLU A 71 -8.57 14.82 -17.60
CA GLU A 71 -9.55 15.12 -18.67
C GLU A 71 -10.80 14.23 -18.58
N ARG A 72 -10.61 12.93 -18.31
CA ARG A 72 -11.71 11.95 -18.18
C ARG A 72 -12.54 12.14 -16.92
N MET A 73 -11.98 12.75 -15.87
CA MET A 73 -12.71 13.04 -14.64
C MET A 73 -13.68 14.23 -14.82
N ILE A 74 -13.37 15.16 -15.71
CA ILE A 74 -14.13 16.40 -15.86
C ILE A 74 -15.46 16.14 -16.59
N HIS A 75 -16.55 16.16 -15.82
CA HIS A 75 -17.94 16.08 -16.30
C HIS A 75 -18.67 17.45 -16.18
N SER A 76 -17.93 18.54 -16.04
CA SER A 76 -18.48 19.89 -15.81
C SER A 76 -19.26 20.42 -17.01
N ARG A 77 -20.36 21.16 -16.73
CA ARG A 77 -21.12 21.91 -17.74
C ARG A 77 -20.25 22.97 -18.44
N ASN A 78 -19.23 23.49 -17.75
CA ASN A 78 -18.18 24.34 -18.32
C ASN A 78 -16.84 23.60 -18.28
N LYS A 79 -16.59 22.81 -19.33
CA LYS A 79 -15.38 21.97 -19.45
C LYS A 79 -14.10 22.80 -19.52
N ILE A 80 -14.16 23.98 -20.13
CA ILE A 80 -13.01 24.88 -20.28
C ILE A 80 -12.53 25.35 -18.90
N LEU A 81 -13.45 25.85 -18.06
CA LEU A 81 -13.10 26.30 -16.71
C LEU A 81 -12.52 25.15 -15.87
N ALA A 82 -13.08 23.95 -15.97
CA ALA A 82 -12.58 22.79 -15.23
C ALA A 82 -11.20 22.32 -15.70
N LEU A 83 -10.91 22.37 -17.01
CA LEU A 83 -9.57 22.10 -17.55
C LEU A 83 -8.57 23.18 -17.10
N LEU A 84 -8.98 24.45 -17.08
CA LEU A 84 -8.16 25.54 -16.57
C LEU A 84 -7.84 25.36 -15.08
N SER A 85 -8.84 24.98 -14.27
CA SER A 85 -8.62 24.62 -12.86
C SER A 85 -7.63 23.46 -12.71
N LEU A 86 -7.77 22.39 -13.52
CA LEU A 86 -6.83 21.27 -13.52
C LEU A 86 -5.40 21.75 -13.83
N SER A 87 -5.23 22.57 -14.87
CA SER A 87 -3.92 23.12 -15.25
C SER A 87 -3.31 23.97 -14.14
N VAL A 88 -4.09 24.84 -13.48
CA VAL A 88 -3.61 25.67 -12.37
C VAL A 88 -3.20 24.81 -11.17
N ILE A 89 -4.02 23.82 -10.81
CA ILE A 89 -3.71 22.90 -9.69
C ILE A 89 -2.45 22.08 -10.00
N SER A 90 -2.34 21.54 -11.22
CA SER A 90 -1.16 20.77 -11.65
C SER A 90 0.10 21.63 -11.73
N LEU A 91 -0.01 22.91 -12.11
CA LEU A 91 1.11 23.85 -12.11
C LEU A 91 1.61 24.11 -10.68
N ILE A 92 0.69 24.42 -9.76
CA ILE A 92 1.03 24.62 -8.34
C ILE A 92 1.64 23.34 -7.76
N PHE A 93 1.05 22.19 -8.05
CA PHE A 93 1.55 20.90 -7.60
C PHE A 93 2.97 20.63 -8.11
N SER A 94 3.22 20.83 -9.41
CA SER A 94 4.55 20.67 -9.99
C SER A 94 5.57 21.65 -9.40
N LEU A 95 5.18 22.91 -9.15
CA LEU A 95 6.05 23.91 -8.55
C LEU A 95 6.42 23.54 -7.11
N ILE A 96 5.44 23.06 -6.32
CA ILE A 96 5.69 22.57 -4.95
C ILE A 96 6.69 21.43 -4.97
N LEU A 97 6.54 20.45 -5.87
CA LEU A 97 7.49 19.33 -5.98
C LEU A 97 8.90 19.81 -6.27
N GLN A 98 9.06 20.76 -7.19
CA GLN A 98 10.38 21.30 -7.57
C GLN A 98 11.01 22.15 -6.46
N ILE A 99 10.20 22.93 -5.74
CA ILE A 99 10.66 23.66 -4.56
C ILE A 99 11.13 22.66 -3.49
N LEU A 100 10.36 21.60 -3.22
CA LEU A 100 10.74 20.56 -2.26
C LEU A 100 12.05 19.85 -2.64
N GLN A 101 12.35 19.71 -3.94
CA GLN A 101 13.60 19.12 -4.40
C GLN A 101 14.84 19.98 -4.10
N ILE A 102 14.71 21.27 -3.77
CA ILE A 102 15.86 22.12 -3.38
C ILE A 102 16.56 21.56 -2.13
N TRP A 103 15.80 20.90 -1.26
CA TRP A 103 16.33 20.23 -0.07
C TRP A 103 16.82 18.80 -0.34
N LEU A 104 16.76 18.29 -1.58
CA LEU A 104 17.20 16.93 -1.93
C LEU A 104 18.56 16.98 -2.66
N PRO A 105 19.67 16.58 -2.02
CA PRO A 105 21.01 16.74 -2.59
C PRO A 105 21.26 15.84 -3.81
N THR A 106 20.50 14.75 -3.94
CA THR A 106 20.60 13.80 -5.06
C THR A 106 19.72 14.20 -6.25
N ARG A 107 18.96 15.28 -6.16
CA ARG A 107 18.06 15.76 -7.21
C ARG A 107 18.46 17.16 -7.66
N SER A 108 18.37 17.40 -8.96
CA SER A 108 18.54 18.73 -9.55
C SER A 108 17.19 19.42 -9.63
N ALA A 109 16.88 20.28 -8.66
CA ALA A 109 15.69 21.11 -8.73
C ALA A 109 15.81 22.12 -9.88
N ALA A 110 14.86 22.11 -10.80
CA ALA A 110 14.87 23.02 -11.95
C ALA A 110 13.48 23.58 -12.26
N LEU A 111 13.39 24.89 -12.47
CA LEU A 111 12.14 25.52 -12.91
C LEU A 111 11.72 25.01 -14.31
N ALA A 112 12.68 24.65 -15.15
CA ALA A 112 12.46 24.03 -16.45
C ALA A 112 11.62 22.74 -16.35
N ASP A 113 11.79 21.97 -15.28
CA ASP A 113 11.04 20.73 -15.07
C ASP A 113 9.56 20.99 -14.81
N VAL A 114 9.20 22.13 -14.21
CA VAL A 114 7.80 22.56 -14.11
C VAL A 114 7.18 22.72 -15.49
N PHE A 115 7.92 23.28 -16.44
CA PHE A 115 7.46 23.43 -17.81
C PHE A 115 7.32 22.08 -18.53
N TRP A 116 8.26 21.16 -18.35
CA TRP A 116 8.19 19.82 -18.95
C TRP A 116 7.08 18.96 -18.34
N ASN A 117 6.83 19.07 -17.03
CA ASN A 117 5.68 18.46 -16.36
C ASN A 117 4.35 18.98 -16.93
N MET A 118 4.22 20.30 -17.12
CA MET A 118 3.03 20.89 -17.73
C MET A 118 2.87 20.47 -19.20
N THR A 119 3.97 20.32 -19.94
CA THR A 119 3.97 19.76 -21.30
C THR A 119 3.43 18.33 -21.29
N GLY A 120 3.84 17.50 -20.32
CA GLY A 120 3.30 16.17 -20.07
C GLY A 120 1.79 16.19 -19.84
N LEU A 121 1.31 17.05 -18.93
CA LEU A 121 -0.11 17.23 -18.64
C LEU A 121 -0.92 17.55 -19.90
N PHE A 122 -0.51 18.55 -20.68
CA PHE A 122 -1.23 18.97 -21.88
C PHE A 122 -1.20 17.90 -22.98
N THR A 123 -0.06 17.22 -23.14
CA THR A 123 0.06 16.07 -24.04
C THR A 123 -0.90 14.97 -23.65
N GLY A 124 -1.00 14.65 -22.35
CA GLY A 124 -1.96 13.67 -21.83
C GLY A 124 -3.42 14.05 -22.09
N ILE A 125 -3.79 15.32 -21.89
CA ILE A 125 -5.14 15.83 -22.22
C ILE A 125 -5.41 15.64 -23.71
N GLY A 126 -4.47 16.03 -24.58
CA GLY A 126 -4.56 15.88 -26.03
C GLY A 126 -4.74 14.41 -26.46
N VAL A 127 -3.95 13.51 -25.89
CA VAL A 127 -4.05 12.06 -26.12
C VAL A 127 -5.42 11.53 -25.71
N SER A 128 -5.96 11.95 -24.55
CA SER A 128 -7.29 11.53 -24.12
C SER A 128 -8.39 11.96 -25.10
N VAL A 129 -8.33 13.20 -25.59
CA VAL A 129 -9.27 13.75 -26.57
C VAL A 129 -9.15 13.01 -27.91
N LEU A 130 -7.94 12.76 -28.38
CA LEU A 130 -7.68 12.04 -29.63
C LEU A 130 -8.25 10.60 -29.57
N ILE A 131 -7.99 9.88 -28.48
CA ILE A 131 -8.54 8.54 -28.26
C ILE A 131 -10.08 8.57 -28.30
N LYS A 132 -10.70 9.57 -27.66
CA LYS A 132 -12.16 9.72 -27.68
C LYS A 132 -12.70 9.98 -29.09
N GLN A 133 -12.03 10.83 -29.86
CA GLN A 133 -12.42 11.13 -31.25
C GLN A 133 -12.26 9.90 -32.16
N MET A 134 -11.13 9.21 -32.09
CA MET A 134 -10.87 8.00 -32.88
C MET A 134 -11.86 6.88 -32.54
N SER A 135 -12.24 6.75 -31.27
CA SER A 135 -13.27 5.78 -30.84
C SER A 135 -14.66 6.10 -31.39
N LEU A 136 -14.97 7.37 -31.69
CA LEU A 136 -16.25 7.78 -32.28
C LEU A 136 -16.28 7.57 -33.81
N SER A 137 -15.11 7.63 -34.46
CA SER A 137 -14.98 7.43 -35.91
C SER A 137 -14.94 5.97 -36.36
N TRP A 138 -14.86 5.01 -35.43
CA TRP A 138 -14.87 3.58 -35.77
C TRP A 138 -16.29 3.11 -36.08
N PRO A 139 -16.58 2.55 -37.28
CA PRO A 139 -17.91 2.08 -37.63
C PRO A 139 -18.39 1.04 -36.61
N SER A 140 -19.56 1.28 -36.03
CA SER A 140 -20.21 0.41 -35.06
C SER A 140 -20.52 -0.97 -35.67
N ARG A 141 -19.55 -1.88 -35.67
CA ARG A 141 -19.77 -3.30 -35.95
C ARG A 141 -19.56 -4.12 -34.67
N GLN A 142 -20.68 -4.26 -33.95
CA GLN A 142 -21.18 -5.43 -33.22
C GLN A 142 -20.28 -6.38 -32.41
N SER A 143 -18.98 -6.14 -32.17
CA SER A 143 -18.22 -7.04 -31.28
C SER A 143 -17.74 -6.41 -29.97
N PHE A 144 -17.39 -5.13 -29.93
CA PHE A 144 -17.09 -4.44 -28.67
C PHE A 144 -17.53 -2.97 -28.71
N SER A 145 -18.60 -2.66 -27.97
CA SER A 145 -19.05 -1.29 -27.68
C SER A 145 -17.97 -0.51 -26.93
N GLY A 146 -17.89 0.80 -27.19
CA GLY A 146 -16.87 1.74 -26.71
C GLY A 146 -16.48 1.58 -25.24
N GLY A 147 -15.17 1.52 -25.00
CA GLY A 147 -14.55 1.34 -23.67
C GLY A 147 -13.78 0.02 -23.53
N LYS A 148 -14.38 -1.10 -23.97
CA LYS A 148 -13.85 -2.46 -23.69
C LYS A 148 -12.54 -2.81 -24.41
N ALA A 149 -12.23 -2.14 -25.52
CA ALA A 149 -10.98 -2.36 -26.27
C ALA A 149 -9.79 -1.54 -25.76
N ALA A 150 -10.03 -0.52 -24.91
CA ALA A 150 -8.98 0.41 -24.48
C ALA A 150 -7.90 -0.28 -23.62
N ILE A 151 -8.31 -1.14 -22.69
CA ILE A 151 -7.38 -1.87 -21.81
C ILE A 151 -6.51 -2.85 -22.63
N PRO A 152 -7.08 -3.75 -23.46
CA PRO A 152 -6.27 -4.62 -24.32
C PRO A 152 -5.32 -3.85 -25.24
N LEU A 153 -5.76 -2.73 -25.83
CA LEU A 153 -4.90 -1.91 -26.67
C LEU A 153 -3.74 -1.30 -25.87
N ALA A 154 -3.99 -0.83 -24.65
CA ALA A 154 -2.94 -0.33 -23.76
C ALA A 154 -1.94 -1.44 -23.39
N ILE A 155 -2.39 -2.68 -23.18
CA ILE A 155 -1.51 -3.83 -22.94
C ILE A 155 -0.65 -4.14 -24.17
N LEU A 156 -1.23 -4.10 -25.38
CA LEU A 156 -0.47 -4.27 -26.62
C LEU A 156 0.54 -3.14 -26.86
N LEU A 157 0.21 -1.91 -26.46
CA LEU A 157 1.16 -0.79 -26.50
C LEU A 157 2.30 -0.99 -25.49
N LEU A 158 2.02 -1.46 -24.27
CA LEU A 158 3.06 -1.81 -23.30
C LEU A 158 4.00 -2.90 -23.84
N TRP A 159 3.47 -3.90 -24.54
CA TRP A 159 4.29 -4.90 -25.23
C TRP A 159 5.22 -4.25 -26.26
N LEU A 160 4.69 -3.40 -27.16
CA LEU A 160 5.52 -2.70 -28.14
C LEU A 160 6.58 -1.82 -27.48
N CYS A 161 6.25 -1.13 -26.38
CA CYS A 161 7.20 -0.35 -25.60
C CYS A 161 8.29 -1.24 -24.99
N SER A 162 7.94 -2.39 -24.42
CA SER A 162 8.93 -3.32 -23.86
C SER A 162 9.93 -3.83 -24.90
N GLU A 163 9.53 -3.86 -26.18
CA GLU A 163 10.40 -4.29 -27.27
C GLU A 163 11.23 -3.16 -27.89
N LEU A 164 10.73 -1.92 -27.87
CA LEU A 164 11.25 -0.83 -28.72
C LEU A 164 11.74 0.41 -27.97
N LEU A 165 11.63 0.47 -26.64
CA LEU A 165 12.26 1.55 -25.86
C LEU A 165 13.76 1.65 -26.16
N PRO A 166 14.35 2.84 -26.36
CA PRO A 166 13.84 4.17 -25.99
C PRO A 166 12.95 4.86 -27.03
N LEU A 167 12.58 4.21 -28.15
CA LEU A 167 11.78 4.81 -29.23
C LEU A 167 12.44 6.02 -29.93
N VAL A 168 13.78 6.11 -29.87
CA VAL A 168 14.56 7.14 -30.57
C VAL A 168 15.09 6.57 -31.90
N PRO A 169 14.50 6.92 -33.05
CA PRO A 169 14.97 6.44 -34.34
C PRO A 169 16.30 7.09 -34.72
N SER A 170 17.20 6.32 -35.32
CA SER A 170 18.42 6.79 -35.98
C SER A 170 18.40 6.40 -37.45
N LEU A 171 18.77 7.34 -38.30
CA LEU A 171 18.95 7.13 -39.75
C LEU A 171 20.43 6.94 -40.13
N ASP A 172 21.30 6.73 -39.13
CA ASP A 172 22.72 6.47 -39.37
C ASP A 172 22.92 5.08 -40.00
N TRP A 173 23.51 5.04 -41.20
CA TRP A 173 23.83 3.80 -41.90
C TRP A 173 24.67 2.83 -41.06
N GLN A 174 25.55 3.35 -40.20
CA GLN A 174 26.37 2.53 -39.32
C GLN A 174 25.50 1.76 -38.31
N LYS A 175 24.44 2.38 -37.76
CA LYS A 175 23.47 1.73 -36.88
C LYS A 175 22.75 0.57 -37.56
N PHE A 176 22.38 0.68 -38.85
CA PHE A 176 21.74 -0.43 -39.56
C PHE A 176 22.64 -1.66 -39.61
N LYS A 177 23.95 -1.47 -39.86
CA LYS A 177 24.93 -2.56 -39.85
C LYS A 177 25.10 -3.16 -38.46
N ASP A 178 25.25 -2.29 -37.46
CA ASP A 178 25.47 -2.72 -36.08
C ASP A 178 24.24 -3.43 -35.49
N ALA A 179 23.03 -3.11 -35.95
CA ALA A 179 21.81 -3.79 -35.54
C ALA A 179 21.78 -5.27 -35.93
N VAL A 180 22.36 -5.63 -37.07
CA VAL A 180 22.28 -6.97 -37.66
C VAL A 180 23.53 -7.79 -37.35
N LYS A 181 24.63 -7.13 -36.96
CA LYS A 181 25.91 -7.74 -36.62
C LYS A 181 25.80 -8.91 -35.61
N PRO A 182 24.98 -8.83 -34.55
CA PRO A 182 24.84 -9.93 -33.60
C PRO A 182 24.30 -11.23 -34.21
N LEU A 183 23.58 -11.18 -35.34
CA LEU A 183 23.10 -12.39 -36.04
C LEU A 183 24.21 -13.27 -36.60
N GLN A 184 25.43 -12.74 -36.71
CA GLN A 184 26.59 -13.50 -37.16
C GLN A 184 27.09 -14.49 -36.10
N ILE A 185 26.75 -14.24 -34.84
CA ILE A 185 27.12 -15.10 -33.71
C ILE A 185 25.86 -15.86 -33.29
N LEU A 186 25.89 -17.19 -33.42
CA LEU A 186 24.81 -18.06 -32.99
C LEU A 186 24.81 -18.23 -31.46
N ASP A 187 24.37 -17.19 -30.75
CA ASP A 187 24.21 -17.22 -29.29
C ASP A 187 22.73 -17.35 -28.91
N PHE A 188 22.37 -18.42 -28.20
CA PHE A 188 20.99 -18.76 -27.90
C PHE A 188 20.74 -18.67 -26.40
N SER A 189 19.91 -17.72 -25.99
CA SER A 189 19.36 -17.62 -24.64
C SER A 189 17.93 -18.18 -24.64
N PHE A 190 17.76 -19.37 -24.05
CA PHE A 190 16.44 -20.00 -23.92
C PHE A 190 15.42 -19.05 -23.24
N SER A 191 15.86 -18.33 -22.21
CA SER A 191 15.06 -17.33 -21.49
C SER A 191 14.55 -16.22 -22.41
N ALA A 192 15.43 -15.65 -23.24
CA ALA A 192 15.06 -14.58 -24.18
C ALA A 192 14.13 -15.11 -25.29
N ILE A 193 14.45 -16.25 -25.89
CA ILE A 193 13.64 -16.90 -26.94
C ILE A 193 12.21 -17.11 -26.43
N TRP A 194 12.06 -17.68 -25.24
CA TRP A 194 10.77 -17.98 -24.66
C TRP A 194 9.99 -16.71 -24.29
N THR A 195 10.67 -15.67 -23.81
CA THR A 195 10.05 -14.37 -23.50
C THR A 195 9.46 -13.70 -24.74
N HIS A 196 10.21 -13.64 -25.84
CA HIS A 196 9.71 -13.09 -27.10
C HIS A 196 8.58 -13.96 -27.70
N ALA A 197 8.71 -15.28 -27.65
CA ALA A 197 7.69 -16.21 -28.15
C ALA A 197 6.38 -16.07 -27.37
N ALA A 198 6.43 -16.11 -26.04
CA ALA A 198 5.26 -15.96 -25.17
C ALA A 198 4.60 -14.60 -25.34
N SER A 199 5.39 -13.54 -25.56
CA SER A 199 4.88 -12.20 -25.79
C SER A 199 4.07 -12.10 -27.08
N ILE A 200 4.56 -12.67 -28.20
CA ILE A 200 3.79 -12.73 -29.45
C ILE A 200 2.55 -13.61 -29.32
N ILE A 201 2.64 -14.77 -28.66
CA ILE A 201 1.48 -15.67 -28.45
C ILE A 201 0.37 -14.95 -27.68
N THR A 202 0.75 -14.17 -26.67
CA THR A 202 -0.16 -13.35 -25.87
C THR A 202 -0.79 -12.25 -26.71
N ALA A 203 0.01 -11.49 -27.47
CA ALA A 203 -0.48 -10.44 -28.36
C ALA A 203 -1.43 -11.00 -29.44
N GLY A 204 -1.08 -12.12 -30.08
CA GLY A 204 -1.91 -12.79 -31.08
C GLY A 204 -3.24 -13.29 -30.50
N SER A 205 -3.20 -13.87 -29.29
CA SER A 205 -4.40 -14.32 -28.58
C SER A 205 -5.31 -13.14 -28.21
N MET A 206 -4.75 -12.02 -27.76
CA MET A 206 -5.48 -10.80 -27.44
C MET A 206 -6.09 -10.16 -28.70
N LEU A 207 -5.31 -10.02 -29.78
CA LEU A 207 -5.81 -9.52 -31.07
C LEU A 207 -6.93 -10.41 -31.63
N SER A 208 -6.89 -11.72 -31.41
CA SER A 208 -7.96 -12.64 -31.84
C SER A 208 -9.31 -12.36 -31.17
N LEU A 209 -9.32 -11.64 -30.06
CA LEU A 209 -10.53 -11.19 -29.37
C LEU A 209 -10.96 -9.77 -29.79
N LEU A 210 -10.04 -8.96 -30.33
CA LEU A 210 -10.29 -7.56 -30.67
C LEU A 210 -10.69 -7.34 -32.13
N THR A 211 -10.21 -8.19 -33.05
CA THR A 211 -10.36 -7.98 -34.49
C THR A 211 -10.65 -9.28 -35.23
N PRO A 212 -11.49 -9.26 -36.28
CA PRO A 212 -11.74 -10.44 -37.13
C PRO A 212 -10.52 -10.83 -37.98
N ARG A 213 -9.51 -9.96 -38.10
CA ARG A 213 -8.29 -10.19 -38.88
C ARG A 213 -7.04 -10.10 -37.99
N PRO A 214 -6.90 -10.95 -36.97
CA PRO A 214 -5.81 -10.83 -36.00
C PRO A 214 -4.43 -10.99 -36.62
N LEU A 215 -4.31 -11.84 -37.65
CA LEU A 215 -3.04 -12.05 -38.35
C LEU A 215 -2.51 -10.78 -39.00
N VAL A 216 -3.35 -9.98 -39.67
CA VAL A 216 -2.88 -8.76 -40.35
C VAL A 216 -2.25 -7.79 -39.34
N TRP A 217 -2.90 -7.60 -38.19
CA TRP A 217 -2.40 -6.74 -37.13
C TRP A 217 -1.17 -7.33 -36.42
N LEU A 218 -1.13 -8.65 -36.21
CA LEU A 218 0.01 -9.33 -35.61
C LEU A 218 1.24 -9.29 -36.53
N THR A 219 1.07 -9.53 -37.84
CA THR A 219 2.13 -9.39 -38.84
C THR A 219 2.60 -7.95 -38.93
N GLY A 220 1.68 -6.98 -38.92
CA GLY A 220 2.03 -5.55 -38.88
C GLY A 220 2.87 -5.19 -37.64
N ALA A 221 2.47 -5.66 -36.46
CA ALA A 221 3.22 -5.46 -35.22
C ALA A 221 4.59 -6.14 -35.26
N LEU A 222 4.69 -7.37 -35.77
CA LEU A 222 5.96 -8.07 -35.95
C LEU A 222 6.92 -7.30 -36.87
N LEU A 223 6.44 -6.85 -38.03
CA LEU A 223 7.24 -6.06 -38.97
C LEU A 223 7.67 -4.71 -38.36
N PHE A 224 6.78 -4.09 -37.59
CA PHE A 224 7.09 -2.87 -36.86
C PHE A 224 8.18 -3.09 -35.80
N ILE A 225 8.12 -4.20 -35.05
CA ILE A 225 9.17 -4.57 -34.09
C ILE A 225 10.50 -4.78 -34.82
N LEU A 226 10.52 -5.57 -35.90
CA LEU A 226 11.74 -5.84 -36.66
C LEU A 226 12.36 -4.56 -37.24
N ALA A 227 11.54 -3.69 -37.83
CA ALA A 227 11.98 -2.38 -38.31
C ALA A 227 12.51 -1.51 -37.17
N GLY A 228 11.83 -1.51 -36.02
CA GLY A 228 12.24 -0.78 -34.82
C GLY A 228 13.58 -1.28 -34.26
N LYS A 229 13.81 -2.60 -34.17
CA LYS A 229 15.09 -3.16 -33.71
C LYS A 229 16.27 -2.72 -34.59
N ILE A 230 16.03 -2.52 -35.89
CA ILE A 230 17.05 -2.06 -36.84
C ILE A 230 17.30 -0.55 -36.72
N THR A 231 16.23 0.24 -36.60
CA THR A 231 16.28 1.71 -36.71
C THR A 231 16.48 2.43 -35.37
N ILE A 232 16.04 1.87 -34.25
CA ILE A 232 16.07 2.55 -32.94
C ILE A 232 17.45 2.40 -32.29
N VAL A 233 17.96 3.49 -31.70
CA VAL A 233 19.25 3.51 -31.00
C VAL A 233 19.28 2.49 -29.86
N SER A 234 20.44 1.86 -29.64
CA SER A 234 20.65 0.83 -28.60
C SER A 234 19.80 -0.45 -28.74
N GLN A 235 19.06 -0.60 -29.83
CA GLN A 235 18.38 -1.84 -30.19
C GLN A 235 19.19 -2.65 -31.21
N PHE A 236 19.05 -3.97 -31.19
CA PHE A 236 19.70 -4.87 -32.13
C PHE A 236 18.86 -6.11 -32.37
N LEU A 237 19.15 -6.81 -33.47
CA LEU A 237 18.59 -8.11 -33.79
C LEU A 237 19.63 -9.17 -33.43
N ASP A 238 19.34 -9.94 -32.40
CA ASP A 238 20.09 -11.16 -32.07
C ASP A 238 19.30 -12.41 -32.48
N THR A 239 19.99 -13.55 -32.46
CA THR A 239 19.46 -14.86 -32.81
C THR A 239 18.33 -15.30 -31.89
N SER A 240 18.38 -14.90 -30.61
CA SER A 240 17.36 -15.22 -29.61
C SER A 240 16.04 -14.48 -29.87
N THR A 241 16.12 -13.21 -30.23
CA THR A 241 15.00 -12.34 -30.58
C THR A 241 14.31 -12.87 -31.83
N ILE A 242 15.06 -13.09 -32.91
CA ILE A 242 14.46 -13.56 -34.18
C ILE A 242 13.80 -14.93 -34.01
N SER A 243 14.49 -15.89 -33.37
CA SER A 243 13.94 -17.23 -33.17
C SER A 243 12.72 -17.23 -32.25
N GLY A 244 12.73 -16.42 -31.18
CA GLY A 244 11.59 -16.24 -30.29
C GLY A 244 10.39 -15.62 -31.01
N LEU A 245 10.59 -14.52 -31.74
CA LEU A 245 9.52 -13.84 -32.49
C LEU A 245 8.93 -14.77 -33.57
N LEU A 246 9.77 -15.47 -34.33
CA LEU A 246 9.33 -16.39 -35.37
C LEU A 246 8.54 -17.58 -34.77
N THR A 247 9.06 -18.18 -33.69
CA THR A 247 8.40 -19.31 -33.02
C THR A 247 7.04 -18.88 -32.46
N GLY A 248 6.97 -17.75 -31.76
CA GLY A 248 5.73 -17.22 -31.24
C GLY A 248 4.71 -16.92 -32.34
N TYR A 249 5.16 -16.39 -33.49
CA TYR A 249 4.29 -16.08 -34.62
C TYR A 249 3.72 -17.34 -35.27
N LEU A 250 4.55 -18.37 -35.49
CA LEU A 250 4.11 -19.66 -36.03
C LEU A 250 3.13 -20.35 -35.08
N VAL A 251 3.42 -20.37 -33.78
CA VAL A 251 2.50 -20.92 -32.75
C VAL A 251 1.19 -20.14 -32.74
N SER A 252 1.21 -18.82 -32.89
CA SER A 252 0.00 -18.00 -32.97
C SER A 252 -0.87 -18.38 -34.17
N ILE A 253 -0.28 -18.63 -35.35
CA ILE A 253 -1.01 -19.11 -36.54
C ILE A 253 -1.68 -20.46 -36.25
N LEU A 254 -0.98 -21.39 -35.62
CA LEU A 254 -1.52 -22.71 -35.26
C LEU A 254 -2.66 -22.58 -34.25
N LEU A 255 -2.48 -21.75 -33.22
CA LEU A 255 -3.47 -21.51 -32.18
C LEU A 255 -4.76 -20.89 -32.73
N LEU A 256 -4.70 -20.06 -33.77
CA LEU A 256 -5.92 -19.50 -34.39
C LEU A 256 -6.89 -20.56 -34.94
N ARG A 257 -6.41 -21.78 -35.20
CA ARG A 257 -7.26 -22.93 -35.61
C ARG A 257 -7.98 -23.60 -34.43
N THR A 258 -7.67 -23.22 -33.20
CA THR A 258 -8.24 -23.79 -31.97
C THR A 258 -9.31 -22.88 -31.36
N SER A 259 -10.01 -23.38 -30.34
CA SER A 259 -11.02 -22.61 -29.60
C SER A 259 -10.41 -21.39 -28.90
N SER A 260 -11.18 -20.30 -28.76
CA SER A 260 -10.73 -19.09 -28.07
C SER A 260 -10.22 -19.35 -26.65
N HIS A 261 -10.88 -20.25 -25.92
CA HIS A 261 -10.49 -20.66 -24.58
C HIS A 261 -9.10 -21.34 -24.56
N THR A 262 -8.85 -22.29 -25.45
CA THR A 262 -7.54 -22.96 -25.58
C THR A 262 -6.42 -21.96 -25.85
N ARG A 263 -6.66 -21.00 -26.77
CA ARG A 263 -5.66 -19.96 -27.10
C ARG A 263 -5.27 -19.13 -25.87
N ILE A 264 -6.26 -18.68 -25.10
CA ILE A 264 -6.04 -17.85 -23.92
C ILE A 264 -5.31 -18.64 -22.82
N ILE A 265 -5.67 -19.89 -22.59
CA ILE A 265 -4.97 -20.75 -21.62
C ILE A 265 -3.51 -20.93 -22.00
N VAL A 266 -3.24 -21.24 -23.28
CA VAL A 266 -1.84 -21.41 -23.76
C VAL A 266 -1.07 -20.10 -23.61
N ALA A 267 -1.65 -18.96 -23.98
CA ALA A 267 -1.03 -17.66 -23.81
C ALA A 267 -0.72 -17.33 -22.34
N PHE A 268 -1.71 -17.52 -21.45
CA PHE A 268 -1.57 -17.25 -20.02
C PHE A 268 -0.43 -18.07 -19.39
N TRP A 269 -0.43 -19.39 -19.60
CA TRP A 269 0.59 -20.27 -19.00
C TRP A 269 1.96 -20.10 -19.65
N SER A 270 2.01 -19.86 -20.97
CA SER A 270 3.27 -19.57 -21.68
C SER A 270 3.91 -18.29 -21.16
N LEU A 271 3.13 -17.23 -20.93
CA LEU A 271 3.61 -15.95 -20.41
C LEU A 271 4.02 -16.05 -18.93
N LEU A 272 3.25 -16.78 -18.11
CA LEU A 272 3.61 -17.03 -16.70
C LEU A 272 4.93 -17.81 -16.60
N ALA A 273 5.10 -18.85 -17.44
CA ALA A 273 6.34 -19.60 -17.52
C ALA A 273 7.50 -18.72 -18.01
N ALA A 274 7.27 -17.87 -19.02
CA ALA A 274 8.27 -16.94 -19.52
C ALA A 274 8.78 -15.99 -18.45
N TRP A 275 7.85 -15.34 -17.74
CA TRP A 275 8.20 -14.45 -16.64
C TRP A 275 8.98 -15.20 -15.55
N THR A 276 8.54 -16.39 -15.17
CA THR A 276 9.22 -17.20 -14.13
C THR A 276 10.64 -17.56 -14.56
N ILE A 277 10.83 -18.06 -15.78
CA ILE A 277 12.16 -18.43 -16.30
C ILE A 277 13.04 -17.18 -16.40
N HIS A 278 12.51 -16.07 -16.90
CA HIS A 278 13.23 -14.81 -17.01
C HIS A 278 13.69 -14.29 -15.64
N ALA A 279 12.79 -14.28 -14.66
CA ALA A 279 13.07 -13.78 -13.32
C ALA A 279 14.09 -14.64 -12.56
N LEU A 280 14.17 -15.94 -12.86
CA LEU A 280 15.12 -16.87 -12.25
C LEU A 280 16.46 -16.96 -12.99
N THR A 281 16.62 -16.22 -14.10
CA THR A 281 17.87 -16.19 -14.85
C THR A 281 18.80 -15.05 -14.40
N PRO A 282 20.11 -15.32 -14.24
CA PRO A 282 20.80 -16.60 -14.42
C PRO A 282 20.54 -17.56 -13.25
N PHE A 283 20.43 -18.87 -13.54
CA PHE A 283 20.28 -19.94 -12.53
C PHE A 283 21.60 -20.20 -11.78
N SER A 284 22.27 -19.15 -11.33
CA SER A 284 23.55 -19.19 -10.61
C SER A 284 23.33 -18.74 -9.18
N LEU A 285 23.38 -19.69 -8.24
CA LEU A 285 23.15 -19.41 -6.84
C LEU A 285 24.34 -18.68 -6.21
N THR A 286 24.06 -17.63 -5.44
CA THR A 286 25.05 -16.92 -4.61
C THR A 286 24.46 -16.60 -3.25
N THR A 287 25.32 -16.33 -2.27
CA THR A 287 24.91 -15.84 -0.96
C THR A 287 25.11 -14.32 -0.88
N GLY A 288 24.14 -13.60 -0.32
CA GLY A 288 24.28 -12.16 -0.04
C GLY A 288 23.27 -11.23 -0.75
N GLY A 289 22.26 -11.74 -1.44
CA GLY A 289 21.17 -10.89 -1.93
C GLY A 289 20.40 -10.22 -0.80
N THR A 290 19.98 -8.97 -1.01
CA THR A 290 19.22 -8.18 -0.02
C THR A 290 17.76 -8.04 -0.42
N PHE A 291 16.88 -7.83 0.57
CA PHE A 291 15.46 -7.55 0.35
C PHE A 291 15.15 -6.09 0.71
N ASN A 292 14.64 -5.32 -0.25
CA ASN A 292 14.28 -3.91 -0.08
C ASN A 292 12.77 -3.73 0.08
N LEU A 293 12.36 -3.21 1.25
CA LEU A 293 10.96 -2.89 1.55
C LEU A 293 10.50 -1.56 0.96
N ILE A 294 11.42 -0.68 0.57
CA ILE A 294 11.08 0.57 -0.10
C ILE A 294 10.80 0.23 -1.57
N PRO A 295 9.58 0.48 -2.07
CA PRO A 295 9.23 0.12 -3.45
C PRO A 295 10.07 0.90 -4.45
N PHE A 296 10.27 0.35 -5.64
CA PHE A 296 11.04 0.93 -6.75
C PHE A 296 12.52 1.20 -6.47
N THR A 297 13.09 0.76 -5.33
CA THR A 297 14.50 1.02 -5.00
C THR A 297 15.44 0.49 -6.08
N THR A 298 15.27 -0.78 -6.49
CA THR A 298 16.13 -1.36 -7.54
C THR A 298 15.87 -0.73 -8.92
N MET A 299 14.65 -0.25 -9.16
CA MET A 299 14.24 0.38 -10.43
C MET A 299 14.64 1.85 -10.53
N LEU A 300 14.96 2.52 -9.43
CA LEU A 300 15.38 3.93 -9.39
C LEU A 300 16.90 4.09 -9.27
N GLU A 301 17.62 3.00 -9.09
CA GLU A 301 19.09 2.95 -9.08
C GLU A 301 19.67 2.46 -10.42
N GLY A 302 20.87 2.93 -10.77
CA GLY A 302 21.56 2.49 -11.98
C GLY A 302 21.01 3.08 -13.28
N SER A 303 20.92 2.26 -14.33
CA SER A 303 20.53 2.70 -15.68
C SER A 303 19.01 2.87 -15.80
N MET A 304 18.56 4.12 -15.85
CA MET A 304 17.14 4.46 -16.03
C MET A 304 16.53 3.85 -17.30
N LEU A 305 17.31 3.73 -18.39
CA LEU A 305 16.82 3.10 -19.61
C LEU A 305 16.54 1.60 -19.40
N THR A 306 17.46 0.89 -18.76
CA THR A 306 17.30 -0.53 -18.45
C THR A 306 16.10 -0.76 -17.54
N ASN A 307 15.94 0.10 -16.53
CA ASN A 307 14.83 0.01 -15.58
C ASN A 307 13.49 0.37 -16.23
N ALA A 308 13.46 1.33 -17.17
CA ALA A 308 12.25 1.64 -17.92
C ALA A 308 11.82 0.48 -18.84
N ILE A 309 12.77 -0.20 -19.48
CA ILE A 309 12.50 -1.41 -20.28
C ILE A 309 11.95 -2.52 -19.38
N ALA A 310 12.58 -2.77 -18.23
CA ALA A 310 12.13 -3.77 -17.26
C ALA A 310 10.72 -3.45 -16.73
N LEU A 311 10.45 -2.19 -16.38
CA LEU A 311 9.14 -1.74 -15.93
C LEU A 311 8.07 -1.92 -17.01
N ALA A 312 8.37 -1.55 -18.26
CA ALA A 312 7.44 -1.74 -19.38
C ALA A 312 7.10 -3.23 -19.57
N LEU A 313 8.10 -4.10 -19.45
CA LEU A 313 7.93 -5.55 -19.51
C LEU A 313 7.09 -6.08 -18.34
N SER A 314 7.37 -5.70 -17.09
CA SER A 314 6.58 -6.12 -15.92
C SER A 314 5.13 -5.62 -16.02
N LEU A 315 4.91 -4.35 -16.39
CA LEU A 315 3.58 -3.80 -16.61
C LEU A 315 2.81 -4.56 -17.71
N TYR A 316 3.48 -4.91 -18.81
CA TYR A 316 2.90 -5.72 -19.88
C TYR A 316 2.48 -7.10 -19.36
N ILE A 317 3.42 -7.85 -18.76
CA ILE A 317 3.22 -9.22 -18.30
C ILE A 317 2.06 -9.28 -17.29
N TYR A 318 2.10 -8.44 -16.26
CA TYR A 318 1.12 -8.48 -15.18
C TYR A 318 -0.26 -8.05 -15.66
N SER A 319 -0.33 -7.00 -16.49
CA SER A 319 -1.59 -6.57 -17.07
C SER A 319 -2.18 -7.63 -17.99
N ALA A 320 -1.37 -8.30 -18.81
CA ALA A 320 -1.82 -9.38 -19.69
C ALA A 320 -2.34 -10.60 -18.90
N LEU A 321 -1.59 -11.08 -17.90
CA LEU A 321 -1.98 -12.20 -17.04
C LEU A 321 -3.30 -11.91 -16.30
N LEU A 322 -3.41 -10.75 -15.66
CA LEU A 322 -4.62 -10.34 -14.93
C LEU A 322 -5.80 -10.08 -15.86
N TRP A 323 -5.55 -9.60 -17.09
CA TRP A 323 -6.61 -9.41 -18.08
C TRP A 323 -7.15 -10.76 -18.58
N PHE A 324 -6.29 -11.76 -18.78
CA PHE A 324 -6.70 -13.13 -19.16
C PHE A 324 -7.37 -13.91 -18.03
N ALA A 325 -7.19 -13.52 -16.76
CA ALA A 325 -7.68 -14.25 -15.59
C ALA A 325 -9.18 -14.67 -15.63
N PRO A 326 -10.16 -13.84 -16.09
CA PRO A 326 -11.56 -14.28 -16.18
C PRO A 326 -11.80 -15.36 -17.23
N TYR A 327 -10.93 -15.46 -18.24
CA TYR A 327 -11.07 -16.38 -19.36
C TYR A 327 -10.46 -17.76 -19.07
N THR A 328 -9.67 -17.90 -18.01
CA THR A 328 -9.07 -19.19 -17.60
C THR A 328 -10.00 -20.03 -16.70
N GLY A 329 -11.20 -19.53 -16.39
CA GLY A 329 -12.19 -20.21 -15.54
C GLY A 329 -11.97 -20.06 -14.03
N GLY A 330 -10.89 -19.39 -13.60
CA GLY A 330 -10.60 -19.13 -12.19
C GLY A 330 -11.28 -17.86 -11.64
N ASN A 331 -11.40 -17.79 -10.32
CA ASN A 331 -11.83 -16.56 -9.65
C ASN A 331 -10.73 -15.49 -9.78
N PHE A 332 -11.06 -14.32 -10.35
CA PHE A 332 -10.13 -13.20 -10.52
C PHE A 332 -9.37 -12.85 -9.24
N ARG A 333 -10.06 -12.81 -8.08
CA ARG A 333 -9.42 -12.52 -6.80
C ARG A 333 -8.40 -13.59 -6.41
N GLY A 334 -8.73 -14.86 -6.69
CA GLY A 334 -7.83 -15.98 -6.44
C GLY A 334 -6.59 -15.93 -7.33
N ILE A 335 -6.76 -15.63 -8.63
CA ILE A 335 -5.64 -15.50 -9.57
C ILE A 335 -4.76 -14.29 -9.20
N ALA A 336 -5.35 -13.14 -8.87
CA ALA A 336 -4.60 -11.96 -8.45
C ALA A 336 -3.77 -12.25 -7.18
N LEU A 337 -4.38 -12.88 -6.15
CA LEU A 337 -3.66 -13.26 -4.94
C LEU A 337 -2.57 -14.31 -5.22
N ALA A 338 -2.82 -15.26 -6.12
CA ALA A 338 -1.83 -16.26 -6.52
C ALA A 338 -0.64 -15.61 -7.25
N LEU A 339 -0.86 -14.63 -8.12
CA LEU A 339 0.22 -13.89 -8.79
C LEU A 339 1.03 -13.03 -7.82
N ILE A 340 0.38 -12.36 -6.86
CA ILE A 340 1.07 -11.61 -5.79
C ILE A 340 1.91 -12.57 -4.93
N PHE A 341 1.35 -13.72 -4.55
CA PHE A 341 2.09 -14.72 -3.80
C PHE A 341 3.27 -15.26 -4.62
N TRP A 342 3.06 -15.54 -5.90
CA TRP A 342 4.09 -16.04 -6.80
C TRP A 342 5.22 -15.03 -7.02
N SER A 343 4.90 -13.73 -7.15
CA SER A 343 5.94 -12.70 -7.21
C SER A 343 6.75 -12.64 -5.93
N ILE A 344 6.12 -12.72 -4.75
CA ILE A 344 6.85 -12.79 -3.47
C ILE A 344 7.80 -14.00 -3.45
N VAL A 345 7.34 -15.16 -3.91
CA VAL A 345 8.21 -16.36 -4.00
C VAL A 345 9.40 -16.12 -4.94
N ILE A 346 9.16 -15.53 -6.12
CA ILE A 346 10.23 -15.19 -7.07
C ILE A 346 11.24 -14.22 -6.44
N GLU A 347 10.77 -13.14 -5.82
CA GLU A 347 11.63 -12.16 -5.13
C GLU A 347 12.49 -12.83 -4.05
N LEU A 348 11.89 -13.72 -3.25
CA LEU A 348 12.65 -14.47 -2.24
C LEU A 348 13.71 -15.38 -2.85
N ILE A 349 13.42 -16.04 -3.97
CA ILE A 349 14.40 -16.87 -4.67
C ILE A 349 15.50 -16.00 -5.29
N GLN A 350 15.17 -14.80 -5.78
CA GLN A 350 16.16 -13.88 -6.38
C GLN A 350 17.24 -13.44 -5.38
N MET A 351 16.96 -13.40 -4.07
CA MET A 351 18.00 -13.15 -3.06
C MET A 351 19.13 -14.18 -3.08
N ALA A 352 18.84 -15.39 -3.57
CA ALA A 352 19.82 -16.45 -3.71
C ALA A 352 20.48 -16.48 -5.10
N LEU A 353 20.20 -15.52 -5.99
CA LEU A 353 20.75 -15.48 -7.35
C LEU A 353 21.86 -14.43 -7.50
N LEU A 354 22.88 -14.74 -8.29
CA LEU A 354 24.03 -13.88 -8.53
C LEU A 354 23.62 -12.51 -9.09
N GLY A 355 24.00 -11.44 -8.38
CA GLY A 355 23.78 -10.06 -8.80
C GLY A 355 22.32 -9.61 -8.77
N ARG A 356 21.45 -10.35 -8.07
CA ARG A 356 20.03 -9.99 -7.91
C ARG A 356 19.75 -9.54 -6.48
N ASN A 357 18.95 -8.49 -6.36
CA ASN A 357 18.36 -8.03 -5.11
C ASN A 357 16.85 -8.13 -5.25
N ALA A 358 16.19 -8.46 -4.16
CA ALA A 358 14.75 -8.55 -4.10
C ALA A 358 14.14 -7.23 -3.63
N ASP A 359 12.95 -6.90 -4.11
CA ASP A 359 12.20 -5.76 -3.63
C ASP A 359 10.68 -5.97 -3.63
N ILE A 360 9.96 -5.10 -2.91
CA ILE A 360 8.50 -5.19 -2.82
C ILE A 360 7.76 -4.63 -4.05
N THR A 361 8.49 -4.19 -5.09
CA THR A 361 7.92 -3.47 -6.24
C THR A 361 7.00 -4.36 -7.05
N GLU A 362 7.44 -5.56 -7.39
CA GLU A 362 6.67 -6.48 -8.24
C GLU A 362 5.31 -6.88 -7.62
N PRO A 363 5.21 -7.35 -6.36
CA PRO A 363 3.91 -7.62 -5.73
C PRO A 363 3.04 -6.37 -5.60
N LEU A 364 3.63 -5.19 -5.36
CA LEU A 364 2.90 -3.92 -5.31
C LEU A 364 2.30 -3.56 -6.69
N LEU A 365 3.07 -3.69 -7.76
CA LEU A 365 2.62 -3.44 -9.14
C LEU A 365 1.46 -4.37 -9.51
N ILE A 366 1.57 -5.67 -9.24
CA ILE A 366 0.48 -6.64 -9.48
C ILE A 366 -0.78 -6.23 -8.70
N GLY A 367 -0.63 -5.83 -7.43
CA GLY A 367 -1.74 -5.37 -6.60
C GLY A 367 -2.42 -4.11 -7.16
N LEU A 368 -1.66 -3.11 -7.59
CA LEU A 368 -2.17 -1.87 -8.19
C LEU A 368 -2.90 -2.14 -9.51
N ILE A 369 -2.35 -2.99 -10.38
CA ILE A 369 -2.98 -3.38 -11.65
C ILE A 369 -4.27 -4.15 -11.38
N ALA A 370 -4.25 -5.12 -10.47
CA ALA A 370 -5.43 -5.91 -10.12
C ALA A 370 -6.56 -5.04 -9.54
N TRP A 371 -6.20 -4.07 -8.70
CA TRP A 371 -7.14 -3.07 -8.19
C TRP A 371 -7.72 -2.22 -9.33
N GLY A 372 -6.87 -1.66 -10.20
CA GLY A 372 -7.30 -0.84 -11.34
C GLY A 372 -8.25 -1.56 -12.30
N LEU A 373 -7.95 -2.82 -12.63
CA LEU A 373 -8.81 -3.67 -13.48
C LEU A 373 -10.13 -4.04 -12.81
N THR A 374 -10.15 -4.21 -11.48
CA THR A 374 -11.38 -4.51 -10.75
C THR A 374 -12.33 -3.32 -10.79
N GLU A 375 -11.79 -2.12 -10.55
CA GLU A 375 -12.59 -0.89 -10.55
C GLU A 375 -13.09 -0.53 -11.96
N SER A 376 -12.28 -0.74 -13.00
CA SER A 376 -12.71 -0.50 -14.38
C SER A 376 -13.88 -1.41 -14.80
N ARG A 377 -13.85 -2.69 -14.41
CA ARG A 377 -14.94 -3.65 -14.67
C ARG A 377 -16.22 -3.31 -13.92
N GLN A 378 -16.11 -2.81 -12.69
CA GLN A 378 -17.29 -2.35 -11.93
C GLN A 378 -17.98 -1.17 -12.62
N LEU A 379 -17.21 -0.23 -13.16
CA LEU A 379 -17.74 0.92 -13.91
C LEU A 379 -18.48 0.49 -15.19
N GLU A 380 -17.94 -0.49 -15.92
CA GLU A 380 -18.59 -1.04 -17.12
C GLU A 380 -19.94 -1.71 -16.78
N CYS A 381 -20.00 -2.51 -15.71
CA CYS A 381 -21.22 -3.20 -15.27
C CYS A 381 -22.35 -2.21 -14.88
N HIS A 382 -22.00 -1.09 -14.23
CA HIS A 382 -22.98 -0.06 -13.87
C HIS A 382 -23.54 0.71 -15.07
N THR A 383 -22.80 0.79 -16.18
CA THR A 383 -23.21 1.53 -17.39
C THR A 383 -24.12 0.70 -18.29
N GLU A 384 -24.08 -0.64 -18.20
CA GLU A 384 -24.86 -1.56 -19.05
C GLU A 384 -26.26 -1.90 -18.50
N MET A 385 -26.66 -1.39 -17.35
CA MET A 385 -28.04 -1.57 -16.83
C MET A 385 -29.04 -0.89 -17.79
N PRO A 386 -29.93 -1.65 -18.47
CA PRO A 386 -30.89 -1.05 -19.39
C PRO A 386 -31.89 -0.18 -18.62
N HIS A 387 -32.06 1.07 -19.04
CA HIS A 387 -33.25 1.82 -18.67
C HIS A 387 -34.48 0.97 -19.03
N PRO A 388 -35.40 0.68 -18.09
CA PRO A 388 -36.61 -0.03 -18.44
C PRO A 388 -37.35 0.80 -19.49
N VAL A 389 -37.54 0.22 -20.67
CA VAL A 389 -38.35 0.80 -21.75
C VAL A 389 -39.71 1.11 -21.16
N ALA A 390 -39.99 2.39 -20.96
CA ALA A 390 -41.30 2.87 -20.55
C ALA A 390 -42.26 2.61 -21.71
N ASN A 391 -43.00 1.51 -21.65
CA ASN A 391 -44.18 1.34 -22.49
C ASN A 391 -45.21 2.40 -22.08
N PRO A 392 -45.74 3.21 -23.01
CA PRO A 392 -46.80 4.15 -22.69
C PRO A 392 -48.10 3.37 -22.48
N VAL A 393 -48.59 3.31 -21.25
CA VAL A 393 -49.95 2.87 -20.95
C VAL A 393 -50.84 4.11 -20.93
N PRO A 394 -51.96 4.14 -21.68
CA PRO A 394 -52.85 5.31 -21.73
C PRO A 394 -53.72 5.43 -20.47
N ASP A 395 -53.77 6.67 -19.98
CA ASP A 395 -54.76 7.35 -19.13
C ASP A 395 -55.71 6.53 -18.23
N LYS A 396 -55.55 6.76 -16.92
CA LYS A 396 -56.67 6.82 -15.98
C LYS A 396 -56.48 7.98 -14.99
N PRO A 397 -57.51 8.81 -14.75
CA PRO A 397 -57.42 9.93 -13.83
C PRO A 397 -57.72 9.46 -12.41
N THR A 398 -56.78 9.61 -11.48
CA THR A 398 -57.06 9.43 -10.06
C THR A 398 -56.40 10.54 -9.25
N SER A 399 -57.28 11.48 -8.85
CA SER A 399 -57.26 12.35 -7.66
C SER A 399 -55.91 12.55 -6.95
N PHE A 400 -55.36 13.74 -7.13
CA PHE A 400 -54.35 14.31 -6.24
C PHE A 400 -54.92 14.53 -4.83
N ILE A 401 -54.29 13.89 -3.84
CA ILE A 401 -54.28 14.36 -2.45
C ILE A 401 -52.81 14.63 -2.11
N PRO A 402 -52.42 15.88 -1.80
CA PRO A 402 -51.04 16.16 -1.41
C PRO A 402 -50.86 15.74 0.06
N ARG A 403 -50.40 14.50 0.29
CA ARG A 403 -49.78 14.15 1.57
C ARG A 403 -48.35 14.67 1.57
N SER A 404 -48.14 15.74 2.33
CA SER A 404 -46.84 16.23 2.74
C SER A 404 -46.08 15.17 3.55
N HIS A 405 -45.36 14.28 2.87
CA HIS A 405 -44.21 13.63 3.46
C HIS A 405 -42.97 14.43 3.08
N ARG A 406 -42.57 15.30 4.01
CA ARG A 406 -41.24 15.88 4.06
C ARG A 406 -40.26 14.72 4.32
N THR A 407 -39.84 14.04 3.27
CA THR A 407 -38.67 13.17 3.33
C THR A 407 -37.47 14.08 3.26
N ASP A 408 -36.86 14.33 4.41
CA ASP A 408 -35.53 14.93 4.48
C ASP A 408 -34.61 14.12 3.57
N SER A 409 -34.19 14.74 2.47
CA SER A 409 -33.15 14.20 1.61
C SER A 409 -31.90 13.99 2.48
N PRO A 410 -31.27 12.80 2.50
CA PRO A 410 -29.99 12.65 3.19
C PRO A 410 -29.00 13.56 2.47
N THR A 411 -28.57 14.60 3.18
CA THR A 411 -27.58 15.56 2.72
C THR A 411 -26.32 14.81 2.30
N ASN A 412 -25.98 14.95 1.03
CA ASN A 412 -24.78 14.42 0.40
C ASN A 412 -23.51 15.09 0.94
N LEU A 413 -23.12 14.72 2.15
CA LEU A 413 -21.78 15.00 2.65
C LEU A 413 -20.80 14.12 1.86
N SER A 414 -19.92 14.75 1.09
CA SER A 414 -18.90 14.09 0.28
C SER A 414 -18.01 13.21 1.17
N LEU A 415 -17.51 12.08 0.67
CA LEU A 415 -16.54 11.24 1.38
C LEU A 415 -15.41 12.06 2.01
N PHE A 416 -14.95 13.10 1.30
CA PHE A 416 -13.97 14.05 1.79
C PHE A 416 -14.37 14.71 3.12
N SER A 417 -15.63 15.14 3.26
CA SER A 417 -16.14 15.73 4.50
C SER A 417 -16.17 14.77 5.71
N ALA A 418 -16.25 13.46 5.49
CA ALA A 418 -16.14 12.47 6.56
C ALA A 418 -14.69 12.33 7.09
N TRP A 419 -13.70 12.62 6.24
CA TRP A 419 -12.28 12.60 6.58
C TRP A 419 -11.76 13.93 7.13
N ILE A 420 -12.40 15.06 6.80
CA ILE A 420 -11.98 16.40 7.29
C ILE A 420 -11.77 16.44 8.81
N PRO A 421 -12.68 15.95 9.67
CA PRO A 421 -12.48 15.99 11.12
C PRO A 421 -11.27 15.16 11.57
N ILE A 422 -10.99 14.05 10.88
CA ILE A 422 -9.86 13.17 11.18
C ILE A 422 -8.56 13.87 10.78
N ILE A 423 -8.51 14.46 9.58
CA ILE A 423 -7.35 15.19 9.10
C ILE A 423 -7.07 16.39 10.01
N LEU A 424 -8.08 17.21 10.34
CA LEU A 424 -7.93 18.35 11.24
C LEU A 424 -7.49 17.94 12.63
N LEU A 425 -8.06 16.88 13.20
CA LEU A 425 -7.65 16.35 14.50
C LEU A 425 -6.20 15.84 14.46
N SER A 426 -5.84 15.05 13.45
CA SER A 426 -4.48 14.52 13.29
C SER A 426 -3.45 15.62 13.08
N THR A 427 -3.77 16.64 12.25
CA THR A 427 -2.89 17.79 12.04
C THR A 427 -2.76 18.64 13.29
N GLY A 428 -3.84 18.86 14.04
CA GLY A 428 -3.82 19.58 15.31
C GLY A 428 -2.98 18.87 16.38
N VAL A 429 -3.17 17.56 16.55
CA VAL A 429 -2.39 16.74 17.50
C VAL A 429 -0.93 16.65 17.06
N ALA A 430 -0.65 16.50 15.76
CA ALA A 430 0.72 16.49 15.25
C ALA A 430 1.42 17.83 15.47
N GLY A 431 0.73 18.96 15.24
CA GLY A 431 1.26 20.29 15.53
C GLY A 431 1.54 20.50 17.01
N LEU A 432 0.67 20.01 17.90
CA LEU A 432 0.87 20.08 19.35
C LEU A 432 2.05 19.21 19.82
N LEU A 433 2.17 17.98 19.31
CA LEU A 433 3.33 17.12 19.57
C LEU A 433 4.62 17.75 19.05
N TRP A 434 4.60 18.35 17.86
CA TRP A 434 5.74 19.06 17.29
C TRP A 434 6.17 20.23 18.19
N LEU A 435 5.23 21.06 18.66
CA LEU A 435 5.53 22.14 19.61
C LEU A 435 6.13 21.61 20.92
N ILE A 436 5.55 20.54 21.46
CA ILE A 436 6.03 19.87 22.68
C ILE A 436 7.49 19.44 22.48
N LEU A 437 7.81 18.71 21.42
CA LEU A 437 9.17 18.20 21.14
C LEU A 437 10.25 19.29 21.01
N HIS A 438 9.86 20.54 20.75
CA HIS A 438 10.77 21.68 20.63
C HIS A 438 10.91 22.50 21.93
N LEU A 439 10.28 22.07 23.03
CA LEU A 439 10.45 22.73 24.34
C LEU A 439 11.82 22.40 24.96
N PRO A 440 12.45 23.37 25.67
CA PRO A 440 13.84 23.27 26.14
C PRO A 440 14.12 22.25 27.26
N GLN A 441 13.16 21.40 27.64
CA GLN A 441 13.27 20.43 28.76
C GLN A 441 12.58 19.08 28.49
N ILE A 442 12.41 18.72 27.22
CA ILE A 442 11.81 17.42 26.85
C ILE A 442 12.82 16.30 27.10
N PRO A 443 12.39 15.15 27.69
CA PRO A 443 13.24 13.97 27.82
C PRO A 443 13.86 13.58 26.48
N TYR A 444 15.18 13.39 26.45
CA TYR A 444 15.92 13.11 25.21
C TYR A 444 15.37 11.87 24.47
N ASN A 445 14.92 10.84 25.20
CA ASN A 445 14.26 9.65 24.64
C ASN A 445 13.02 9.99 23.78
N LEU A 446 12.26 11.05 24.12
CA LEU A 446 11.11 11.48 23.32
C LEU A 446 11.52 12.23 22.06
N LYS A 447 12.67 12.91 22.10
CA LYS A 447 13.23 13.62 20.95
C LYS A 447 13.85 12.65 19.94
N GLU A 448 14.62 11.67 20.42
CA GLU A 448 15.29 10.64 19.62
C GLU A 448 14.33 9.54 19.12
N LEU A 449 13.09 9.51 19.62
CA LEU A 449 12.05 8.59 19.16
C LEU A 449 11.74 8.79 17.68
N PHE A 450 11.62 10.04 17.23
CA PHE A 450 11.14 10.34 15.89
C PHE A 450 12.26 10.39 14.86
N LEU A 451 12.00 9.85 13.68
CA LEU A 451 12.93 9.98 12.55
C LEU A 451 13.11 11.45 12.17
N PHE A 452 14.33 11.80 11.74
CA PHE A 452 14.68 13.15 11.26
C PHE A 452 14.36 14.26 12.28
N ASP A 453 14.75 14.06 13.55
CA ASP A 453 14.64 15.03 14.64
C ASP A 453 13.20 15.56 14.88
N GLY A 454 12.19 14.73 14.65
CA GLY A 454 10.80 15.11 14.91
C GLY A 454 10.20 16.01 13.82
N ASN A 455 10.52 15.74 12.54
CA ASN A 455 9.85 16.40 11.43
C ASN A 455 8.33 16.17 11.47
N ILE A 456 7.55 17.23 11.22
CA ILE A 456 6.10 17.27 11.38
C ILE A 456 5.34 16.22 10.55
N LEU A 457 5.86 15.82 9.39
CA LEU A 457 5.27 14.78 8.55
C LEU A 457 5.36 13.42 9.23
N PHE A 458 6.48 13.11 9.86
CA PHE A 458 6.70 11.85 10.58
C PHE A 458 5.86 11.79 11.86
N ILE A 459 5.76 12.91 12.57
CA ILE A 459 4.83 13.04 13.71
C ILE A 459 3.38 12.84 13.25
N PHE A 460 2.98 13.38 12.10
CA PHE A 460 1.64 13.16 11.56
C PHE A 460 1.37 11.68 11.28
N ILE A 461 2.32 10.96 10.67
CA ILE A 461 2.20 9.52 10.44
C ILE A 461 2.14 8.75 11.77
N PHE A 462 2.91 9.15 12.77
CA PHE A 462 2.83 8.57 14.12
C PHE A 462 1.44 8.76 14.75
N VAL A 463 0.84 9.95 14.62
CA VAL A 463 -0.54 10.19 15.09
C VAL A 463 -1.54 9.29 14.36
N LEU A 464 -1.36 9.06 13.06
CA LEU A 464 -2.16 8.08 12.32
C LEU A 464 -1.99 6.66 12.87
N ALA A 465 -0.76 6.28 13.25
CA ALA A 465 -0.50 4.98 13.91
C ALA A 465 -1.26 4.86 15.25
N LEU A 466 -1.31 5.92 16.05
CA LEU A 466 -2.05 5.90 17.31
C LEU A 466 -3.57 5.84 17.10
N LEU A 467 -4.11 6.59 16.13
CA LEU A 467 -5.53 6.53 15.76
C LEU A 467 -5.90 5.16 15.16
N TRP A 468 -4.96 4.51 14.46
CA TRP A 468 -5.12 3.18 13.89
C TRP A 468 -5.41 2.12 14.96
N ILE A 469 -4.98 2.29 16.21
CA ILE A 469 -5.31 1.36 17.29
C ILE A 469 -6.83 1.20 17.45
N GLY A 470 -7.54 2.32 17.59
CA GLY A 470 -9.00 2.31 17.72
C GLY A 470 -9.72 2.01 16.41
N ALA A 471 -9.24 2.57 15.30
CA ALA A 471 -9.84 2.37 13.98
C ALA A 471 -9.69 0.91 13.50
N GLY A 472 -8.48 0.36 13.63
CA GLY A 472 -8.14 -1.02 13.31
C GLY A 472 -8.94 -2.01 14.13
N ALA A 473 -9.09 -1.81 15.45
CA ALA A 473 -9.94 -2.68 16.27
C ALA A 473 -11.41 -2.68 15.81
N THR A 474 -11.94 -1.50 15.44
CA THR A 474 -13.32 -1.37 14.92
C THR A 474 -13.47 -2.07 13.56
N TRP A 475 -12.47 -1.93 12.69
CA TRP A 475 -12.41 -2.63 11.40
C TRP A 475 -12.40 -4.15 11.57
N ILE A 476 -11.50 -4.68 12.41
CA ILE A 476 -11.40 -6.11 12.70
C ILE A 476 -12.71 -6.64 13.28
N SER A 477 -13.30 -5.94 14.27
CA SER A 477 -14.57 -6.34 14.88
C SER A 477 -15.67 -6.53 13.83
N SER A 478 -15.83 -5.60 12.88
CA SER A 478 -16.80 -5.73 11.79
C SER A 478 -16.57 -6.97 10.92
N ARG A 479 -15.31 -7.32 10.64
CA ARG A 479 -14.94 -8.49 9.83
C ARG A 479 -15.19 -9.79 10.57
N ILE A 480 -14.84 -9.84 11.84
CA ILE A 480 -15.00 -11.02 12.68
C ILE A 480 -16.48 -11.33 12.93
N LEU A 481 -17.30 -10.31 13.18
CA LEU A 481 -18.74 -10.50 13.37
C LEU A 481 -19.45 -11.04 12.11
N SER A 482 -18.89 -10.78 10.92
CA SER A 482 -19.36 -11.33 9.64
C SER A 482 -18.75 -12.69 9.27
N SER A 483 -17.74 -13.16 10.00
CA SER A 483 -17.00 -14.39 9.67
C SER A 483 -17.71 -15.64 10.19
N PRO A 484 -17.84 -16.71 9.39
CA PRO A 484 -18.38 -17.99 9.86
C PRO A 484 -17.38 -18.77 10.73
N ARG A 485 -16.08 -18.40 10.71
CA ARG A 485 -15.00 -19.12 11.41
C ARG A 485 -14.08 -18.15 12.17
N PRO A 486 -14.57 -17.56 13.28
CA PRO A 486 -13.83 -16.55 14.04
C PRO A 486 -12.46 -17.05 14.55
N PHE A 487 -12.34 -18.35 14.86
CA PHE A 487 -11.09 -18.95 15.38
C PHE A 487 -9.89 -18.78 14.44
N ILE A 488 -10.12 -18.90 13.12
CA ILE A 488 -9.06 -18.76 12.11
C ILE A 488 -8.93 -17.31 11.66
N SER A 489 -10.06 -16.59 11.55
CA SER A 489 -10.02 -15.22 11.05
C SER A 489 -9.47 -14.20 12.05
N LEU A 490 -9.70 -14.39 13.36
CA LEU A 490 -9.19 -13.47 14.40
C LEU A 490 -7.67 -13.26 14.31
N PRO A 491 -6.82 -14.30 14.38
CA PRO A 491 -5.36 -14.10 14.33
C PRO A 491 -4.89 -13.48 13.02
N GLY A 492 -5.48 -13.87 11.87
CA GLY A 492 -5.12 -13.28 10.57
C GLY A 492 -5.42 -11.78 10.50
N TRP A 493 -6.58 -11.35 11.01
CA TRP A 493 -6.94 -9.93 11.05
C TRP A 493 -6.14 -9.15 12.09
N VAL A 494 -5.86 -9.73 13.26
CA VAL A 494 -4.98 -9.12 14.27
C VAL A 494 -3.58 -8.92 13.70
N PHE A 495 -2.99 -9.95 13.07
CA PHE A 495 -1.69 -9.85 12.42
C PHE A 495 -1.66 -8.78 11.33
N THR A 496 -2.70 -8.73 10.47
CA THR A 496 -2.82 -7.70 9.43
C THR A 496 -2.85 -6.28 10.03
N ALA A 497 -3.63 -6.08 11.09
CA ALA A 497 -3.70 -4.77 11.74
C ALA A 497 -2.40 -4.40 12.46
N SER A 498 -1.70 -5.38 13.02
CA SER A 498 -0.35 -5.20 13.58
C SER A 498 0.65 -4.79 12.51
N LEU A 499 0.62 -5.39 11.32
CA LEU A 499 1.50 -5.02 10.20
C LEU A 499 1.26 -3.59 9.72
N ILE A 500 0.00 -3.15 9.64
CA ILE A 500 -0.33 -1.76 9.30
C ILE A 500 0.21 -0.81 10.37
N SER A 501 0.02 -1.16 11.64
CA SER A 501 0.56 -0.37 12.77
C SER A 501 2.09 -0.31 12.74
N LEU A 502 2.76 -1.44 12.54
CA LEU A 502 4.22 -1.54 12.44
C LEU A 502 4.76 -0.76 11.24
N GLY A 503 4.08 -0.80 10.09
CA GLY A 503 4.45 -0.02 8.91
C GLY A 503 4.38 1.49 9.17
N LEU A 504 3.28 1.96 9.77
CA LEU A 504 3.14 3.38 10.14
C LEU A 504 4.20 3.82 11.16
N LEU A 505 4.50 2.98 12.16
CA LEU A 505 5.57 3.26 13.14
C LEU A 505 6.95 3.22 12.50
N SER A 506 7.23 2.25 11.63
CA SER A 506 8.56 2.11 10.99
C SER A 506 8.87 3.27 10.04
N ILE A 507 7.84 3.93 9.51
CA ILE A 507 7.98 5.15 8.72
C ILE A 507 8.18 6.37 9.62
N SER A 508 7.73 6.38 10.89
CA SER A 508 7.69 7.57 11.75
C SER A 508 8.68 7.61 12.92
N VAL A 509 9.13 6.45 13.39
CA VAL A 509 9.91 6.25 14.62
C VAL A 509 11.20 5.49 14.31
N THR A 510 12.25 5.71 15.09
CA THR A 510 13.54 5.03 14.92
C THR A 510 13.43 3.52 15.15
N GLN A 511 14.20 2.74 14.39
CA GLN A 511 14.22 1.28 14.52
C GLN A 511 14.76 0.80 15.88
N GLU A 512 15.66 1.59 16.47
CA GLU A 512 16.17 1.40 17.83
C GLU A 512 15.03 1.49 18.86
N SER A 513 14.22 2.54 18.81
CA SER A 513 13.07 2.68 19.71
C SER A 513 12.04 1.55 19.57
N ILE A 514 11.80 1.05 18.35
CA ILE A 514 10.94 -0.13 18.16
C ILE A 514 11.61 -1.38 18.76
N ALA A 515 12.94 -1.51 18.65
CA ALA A 515 13.69 -2.66 19.19
C ALA A 515 13.75 -2.65 20.72
N ASP A 516 13.87 -1.48 21.34
CA ASP A 516 13.91 -1.33 22.79
C ASP A 516 12.64 -1.86 23.47
N ILE A 517 11.50 -1.76 22.77
CA ILE A 517 10.19 -2.21 23.27
C ILE A 517 9.86 -3.61 22.76
N ALA A 518 9.93 -3.88 21.46
CA ALA A 518 9.52 -5.18 20.90
C ALA A 518 10.60 -6.28 21.05
N GLY A 519 11.83 -5.91 21.40
CA GLY A 519 13.00 -6.78 21.43
C GLY A 519 13.85 -6.68 20.16
N SER A 520 15.15 -6.91 20.32
CA SER A 520 16.08 -7.06 19.19
C SER A 520 15.79 -8.34 18.41
N ASN A 521 16.02 -8.31 17.10
CA ASN A 521 15.90 -9.49 16.27
C ASN A 521 17.17 -10.34 16.39
N ASN A 522 17.08 -11.50 17.02
CA ASN A 522 18.22 -12.38 17.27
C ASN A 522 17.96 -13.85 16.94
N LEU A 523 16.76 -14.18 16.43
CA LEU A 523 16.39 -15.55 16.10
C LEU A 523 17.34 -16.16 15.07
N TYR A 524 17.78 -15.37 14.08
CA TYR A 524 18.77 -15.82 13.10
C TYR A 524 20.05 -16.33 13.76
N TRP A 525 20.63 -15.52 14.64
CA TRP A 525 21.87 -15.89 15.33
C TRP A 525 21.69 -17.14 16.19
N PHE A 526 20.58 -17.25 16.92
CA PHE A 526 20.33 -18.45 17.74
C PHE A 526 20.12 -19.71 16.90
N VAL A 527 19.38 -19.65 15.80
CA VAL A 527 19.16 -20.82 14.94
C VAL A 527 20.46 -21.22 14.24
N ILE A 528 21.22 -20.27 13.70
CA ILE A 528 22.47 -20.55 13.00
C ILE A 528 23.58 -21.00 13.96
N ASN A 529 23.90 -20.19 14.98
CA ASN A 529 25.06 -20.40 15.83
C ASN A 529 24.81 -21.32 17.03
N LYS A 530 23.57 -21.44 17.50
CA LYS A 530 23.20 -22.27 18.67
C LYS A 530 22.36 -23.49 18.32
N ASP A 531 21.99 -23.66 17.05
CA ASP A 531 21.22 -24.81 16.55
C ASP A 531 19.92 -25.08 17.30
N ILE A 532 19.28 -24.02 17.83
CA ILE A 532 18.15 -24.20 18.76
C ILE A 532 16.97 -24.95 18.15
N TRP A 533 16.86 -24.96 16.81
CA TRP A 533 15.79 -25.62 16.05
C TRP A 533 16.28 -26.81 15.21
N GLY A 534 17.58 -27.13 15.26
CA GLY A 534 18.18 -28.25 14.52
C GLY A 534 18.62 -27.92 13.08
N GLU A 535 19.41 -28.84 12.52
CA GLU A 535 20.15 -28.69 11.26
C GLU A 535 19.26 -28.33 10.05
N GLY A 536 18.08 -28.96 9.93
CA GLY A 536 17.15 -28.66 8.83
C GLY A 536 16.68 -27.20 8.83
N TRP A 537 16.43 -26.63 10.02
CA TRP A 537 16.06 -25.21 10.15
C TRP A 537 17.26 -24.29 9.98
N ARG A 538 18.48 -24.71 10.36
CA ARG A 538 19.71 -23.96 10.07
C ARG A 538 19.84 -23.69 8.58
N HIS A 539 19.72 -24.72 7.73
CA HIS A 539 19.83 -24.55 6.28
C HIS A 539 18.73 -23.65 5.70
N ILE A 540 17.50 -23.76 6.21
CA ILE A 540 16.41 -22.85 5.81
C ILE A 540 16.75 -21.41 6.20
N PHE A 541 17.29 -21.18 7.40
CA PHE A 541 17.68 -19.85 7.85
C PHE A 541 18.86 -19.30 7.04
N GLU A 542 19.87 -20.11 6.73
CA GLU A 542 20.98 -19.73 5.84
C GLU A 542 20.47 -19.30 4.47
N TRP A 543 19.48 -20.02 3.94
CA TRP A 543 18.86 -19.72 2.66
C TRP A 543 18.00 -18.44 2.69
N LEU A 544 17.17 -18.26 3.71
CA LEU A 544 16.34 -17.06 3.88
C LEU A 544 17.17 -15.81 4.20
N GLY A 545 18.36 -15.99 4.79
CA GLY A 545 19.29 -14.93 5.14
C GLY A 545 18.86 -14.11 6.37
N PRO A 546 19.79 -13.33 6.95
CA PRO A 546 19.55 -12.59 8.18
C PRO A 546 18.51 -11.48 8.03
N THR A 547 18.45 -10.82 6.87
CA THR A 547 17.55 -9.70 6.60
C THR A 547 16.08 -10.13 6.62
N LEU A 548 15.73 -11.20 5.90
CA LEU A 548 14.35 -11.67 5.84
C LEU A 548 13.88 -12.22 7.18
N ILE A 549 14.72 -13.02 7.84
CA ILE A 549 14.41 -13.54 9.18
C ILE A 549 14.19 -12.39 10.16
N SER A 550 15.02 -11.34 10.10
CA SER A 550 14.87 -10.13 10.90
C SER A 550 13.52 -9.44 10.67
N ILE A 551 13.07 -9.30 9.41
CA ILE A 551 11.77 -8.71 9.07
C ILE A 551 10.60 -9.55 9.62
N LEU A 552 10.66 -10.87 9.44
CA LEU A 552 9.63 -11.80 9.92
C LEU A 552 9.57 -11.83 11.45
N GLU A 553 10.73 -11.94 12.11
CA GLU A 553 10.86 -11.91 13.56
C GLU A 553 10.30 -10.60 14.13
N ARG A 554 10.65 -9.45 13.53
CA ARG A 554 10.13 -8.15 13.96
C ARG A 554 8.61 -8.10 13.89
N SER A 555 8.03 -8.58 12.80
CA SER A 555 6.59 -8.60 12.57
C SER A 555 5.86 -9.46 13.62
N VAL A 556 6.42 -10.62 13.96
CA VAL A 556 5.88 -11.53 14.97
C VAL A 556 6.02 -10.96 16.38
N ARG A 557 7.21 -10.45 16.75
CA ARG A 557 7.46 -9.84 18.07
C ARG A 557 6.57 -8.62 18.30
N TYR A 558 6.49 -7.73 17.32
CA TYR A 558 5.60 -6.56 17.39
C TYR A 558 4.13 -6.99 17.50
N THR A 559 3.70 -7.98 16.71
CA THR A 559 2.33 -8.51 16.82
C THR A 559 2.06 -9.09 18.20
N ALA A 560 3.00 -9.84 18.78
CA ALA A 560 2.85 -10.38 20.13
C ALA A 560 2.69 -9.29 21.19
N LEU A 561 3.45 -8.20 21.09
CA LEU A 561 3.31 -7.04 21.98
C LEU A 561 1.98 -6.30 21.77
N TYR A 562 1.54 -6.15 20.53
CA TYR A 562 0.36 -5.36 20.15
C TYR A 562 -0.97 -6.12 20.27
N ALA A 563 -0.94 -7.46 20.15
CA ALA A 563 -2.13 -8.30 20.13
C ALA A 563 -3.02 -8.18 21.38
N PRO A 564 -2.50 -8.12 22.63
CA PRO A 564 -3.33 -7.98 23.83
C PRO A 564 -4.22 -6.74 23.79
N LEU A 565 -3.70 -5.62 23.28
CA LEU A 565 -4.43 -4.36 23.13
C LEU A 565 -5.55 -4.50 22.11
N ILE A 566 -5.22 -4.96 20.90
CA ILE A 566 -6.20 -5.09 19.82
C ILE A 566 -7.25 -6.15 20.13
N ILE A 567 -6.88 -7.30 20.66
CA ILE A 567 -7.82 -8.38 21.02
C ILE A 567 -8.80 -7.87 22.09
N SER A 568 -8.31 -7.15 23.10
CA SER A 568 -9.18 -6.56 24.15
C SER A 568 -10.20 -5.60 23.54
N LEU A 569 -9.75 -4.66 22.70
CA LEU A 569 -10.65 -3.72 22.01
C LEU A 569 -11.64 -4.45 21.11
N VAL A 570 -11.21 -5.44 20.33
CA VAL A 570 -12.07 -6.21 19.42
C VAL A 570 -13.17 -6.93 20.20
N LEU A 571 -12.85 -7.55 21.34
CA LEU A 571 -13.84 -8.22 22.18
C LEU A 571 -14.88 -7.22 22.72
N ILE A 572 -14.42 -6.08 23.24
CA ILE A 572 -15.29 -5.06 23.84
C ILE A 572 -16.19 -4.40 22.78
N ILE A 573 -15.62 -4.04 21.62
CA ILE A 573 -16.38 -3.46 20.51
C ILE A 573 -17.42 -4.45 19.98
N SER A 574 -17.03 -5.73 19.84
CA SER A 574 -17.93 -6.79 19.38
C SER A 574 -19.08 -7.01 20.36
N PHE A 575 -18.82 -6.94 21.67
CA PHE A 575 -19.85 -7.00 22.71
C PHE A 575 -20.88 -5.87 22.56
N PHE A 576 -20.43 -4.61 22.48
CA PHE A 576 -21.32 -3.47 22.30
C PHE A 576 -22.10 -3.52 20.97
N SER A 577 -21.49 -4.02 19.90
CA SER A 577 -22.15 -4.18 18.60
C SER A 577 -23.23 -5.25 18.63
N LEU A 578 -22.94 -6.41 19.24
CA LEU A 578 -23.89 -7.53 19.33
C LEU A 578 -25.07 -7.20 20.25
N HIS A 579 -24.81 -6.53 21.38
CA HIS A 579 -25.86 -6.14 22.33
C HIS A 579 -26.89 -5.19 21.72
N LYS A 580 -26.50 -4.39 20.71
CA LYS A 580 -27.42 -3.51 19.97
C LYS A 580 -28.28 -4.23 18.92
N GLN A 581 -27.90 -5.43 18.49
CA GLN A 581 -28.46 -6.07 17.29
C GLN A 581 -29.18 -7.40 17.55
N HIS A 582 -28.88 -8.09 18.65
CA HIS A 582 -29.31 -9.48 18.86
C HIS A 582 -29.87 -9.74 20.26
N GLU A 583 -30.67 -10.81 20.38
CA GLU A 583 -31.13 -11.34 21.66
C GLU A 583 -29.97 -11.85 22.53
N GLN A 584 -30.12 -11.72 23.85
CA GLN A 584 -29.08 -11.96 24.84
C GLN A 584 -28.41 -13.34 24.75
N VAL A 585 -29.16 -14.39 24.39
CA VAL A 585 -28.62 -15.76 24.23
C VAL A 585 -27.66 -15.85 23.04
N GLN A 586 -27.95 -15.18 21.93
CA GLN A 586 -27.08 -15.17 20.74
C GLN A 586 -25.80 -14.37 20.98
N VAL A 587 -25.90 -13.27 21.72
CA VAL A 587 -24.75 -12.46 22.16
C VAL A 587 -23.79 -13.32 22.99
N SER A 588 -24.30 -14.01 24.02
CA SER A 588 -23.48 -14.84 24.90
C SER A 588 -22.74 -15.96 24.15
N ARG A 589 -23.41 -16.65 23.21
CA ARG A 589 -22.78 -17.71 22.41
C ARG A 589 -21.63 -17.18 21.54
N LYS A 590 -21.88 -16.10 20.78
CA LYS A 590 -20.84 -15.51 19.91
C LYS A 590 -19.67 -14.96 20.73
N MET A 591 -19.95 -14.27 21.84
CA MET A 591 -18.91 -13.76 22.72
C MET A 591 -18.07 -14.88 23.33
N LEU A 592 -18.69 -15.99 23.77
CA LEU A 592 -17.97 -17.15 24.26
C LEU A 592 -17.03 -17.72 23.19
N THR A 593 -17.49 -17.86 21.95
CA THR A 593 -16.63 -18.31 20.84
C THR A 593 -15.46 -17.37 20.61
N LEU A 594 -15.68 -16.06 20.66
CA LEU A 594 -14.60 -15.06 20.49
C LEU A 594 -13.58 -15.12 21.63
N ILE A 595 -14.04 -15.22 22.88
CA ILE A 595 -13.16 -15.35 24.05
C ILE A 595 -12.33 -16.63 23.96
N ILE A 596 -12.96 -17.78 23.68
CA ILE A 596 -12.25 -19.05 23.49
C ILE A 596 -11.23 -18.94 22.36
N SER A 597 -11.57 -18.27 21.26
CA SER A 597 -10.62 -18.06 20.17
C SER A 597 -9.45 -17.15 20.53
N ALA A 598 -9.64 -16.18 21.43
CA ALA A 598 -8.63 -15.21 21.82
C ALA A 598 -7.59 -15.76 22.81
N LEU A 599 -7.99 -16.67 23.70
CA LEU A 599 -7.15 -17.16 24.80
C LEU A 599 -5.80 -17.76 24.34
N PRO A 600 -5.74 -18.65 23.31
CA PRO A 600 -4.46 -19.17 22.84
C PRO A 600 -3.52 -18.08 22.32
N TRP A 601 -4.06 -17.05 21.68
CA TRP A 601 -3.28 -15.94 21.13
C TRP A 601 -2.79 -14.99 22.20
N LEU A 602 -3.59 -14.71 23.23
CA LEU A 602 -3.17 -13.92 24.39
C LEU A 602 -2.07 -14.62 25.19
N TRP A 603 -2.17 -15.95 25.32
CA TRP A 603 -1.11 -16.77 25.90
C TRP A 603 0.17 -16.71 25.05
N LEU A 604 0.06 -16.94 23.74
CA LEU A 604 1.22 -16.89 22.83
C LEU A 604 1.88 -15.51 22.82
N ALA A 605 1.08 -14.45 22.81
CA ALA A 605 1.53 -13.06 22.91
C ALA A 605 2.34 -12.83 24.18
N LYS A 606 1.85 -13.30 25.34
CA LYS A 606 2.56 -13.19 26.63
C LYS A 606 3.88 -13.96 26.57
N THR A 607 3.87 -15.18 26.03
CA THR A 607 5.05 -16.03 25.94
C THR A 607 6.14 -15.37 25.08
N ILE A 608 5.78 -14.84 23.91
CA ILE A 608 6.74 -14.18 23.01
C ILE A 608 7.21 -12.84 23.56
N ALA A 609 6.29 -11.99 24.02
CA ALA A 609 6.60 -10.62 24.42
C ALA A 609 7.27 -10.53 25.80
N PHE A 610 6.96 -11.45 26.73
CA PHE A 610 7.49 -11.42 28.10
C PHE A 610 8.45 -12.57 28.38
N SER A 611 8.07 -13.83 28.12
CA SER A 611 8.88 -14.99 28.52
C SER A 611 10.08 -15.25 27.61
N TRP A 612 9.93 -15.03 26.31
CA TRP A 612 10.99 -15.12 25.29
C TRP A 612 11.34 -13.75 24.72
N SER A 613 11.17 -12.72 25.55
CA SER A 613 11.49 -11.36 25.17
C SER A 613 13.00 -11.23 24.92
N SER A 614 13.34 -10.45 23.90
CA SER A 614 14.73 -10.13 23.55
C SER A 614 15.05 -8.67 23.88
N THR A 615 14.56 -8.20 25.02
CA THR A 615 14.83 -6.85 25.53
C THR A 615 14.96 -6.91 27.03
N ASP A 616 16.05 -6.34 27.53
CA ASP A 616 16.29 -6.25 28.96
C ASP A 616 15.26 -5.33 29.62
N ASN A 617 14.73 -4.34 28.90
CA ASN A 617 13.72 -3.42 29.44
C ASN A 617 12.45 -4.16 29.88
N LEU A 618 11.87 -5.04 29.05
CA LEU A 618 10.67 -5.78 29.50
C LEU A 618 10.99 -6.82 30.57
N ASN A 619 12.15 -7.49 30.47
CA ASN A 619 12.55 -8.53 31.41
C ASN A 619 12.85 -8.01 32.82
N GLU A 620 13.33 -6.77 32.92
CA GLU A 620 13.65 -6.09 34.18
C GLU A 620 12.45 -5.30 34.75
N LEU A 621 11.58 -4.76 33.89
CA LEU A 621 10.46 -3.91 34.34
C LEU A 621 9.23 -4.69 34.77
N ILE A 622 8.96 -5.84 34.17
CA ILE A 622 7.74 -6.61 34.45
C ILE A 622 8.02 -7.53 35.64
N SER A 623 7.19 -7.42 36.68
CA SER A 623 7.39 -8.24 37.87
C SER A 623 7.23 -9.73 37.58
N ARG A 624 8.24 -10.54 37.93
CA ARG A 624 8.19 -12.00 37.72
C ARG A 624 7.33 -12.71 38.77
N ASN A 625 7.47 -12.28 40.01
CA ASN A 625 6.70 -12.78 41.17
C ASN A 625 5.71 -11.69 41.58
N GLY A 626 4.73 -11.41 40.71
CA GLY A 626 3.72 -10.39 41.00
C GLY A 626 2.89 -10.75 42.25
N ALA A 627 2.18 -9.75 42.77
CA ALA A 627 1.36 -9.90 43.97
C ALA A 627 0.35 -11.06 43.84
N MET A 628 -0.07 -11.63 44.97
CA MET A 628 -1.08 -12.71 45.01
C MET A 628 -0.74 -13.97 44.17
N GLY A 629 0.54 -14.19 43.84
CA GLY A 629 0.98 -15.37 43.08
C GLY A 629 0.71 -15.30 41.57
N MET A 630 0.27 -14.15 41.06
CA MET A 630 0.08 -13.91 39.62
C MET A 630 1.21 -13.03 39.10
N GLY A 631 1.95 -13.46 38.09
CA GLY A 631 3.06 -12.67 37.52
C GLY A 631 2.59 -11.31 36.98
N GLY A 632 3.46 -10.30 36.97
CA GLY A 632 3.17 -8.90 36.61
C GLY A 632 2.50 -8.73 35.24
N GLY A 633 2.82 -9.58 34.27
CA GLY A 633 2.17 -9.60 32.96
C GLY A 633 0.64 -9.81 33.03
N PHE A 634 0.12 -10.50 34.05
CA PHE A 634 -1.33 -10.63 34.27
C PHE A 634 -1.95 -9.27 34.63
N TYR A 635 -1.36 -8.56 35.60
CA TYR A 635 -1.85 -7.25 36.02
C TYR A 635 -1.80 -6.22 34.89
N LEU A 636 -0.76 -6.27 34.05
CA LEU A 636 -0.66 -5.44 32.85
C LEU A 636 -1.75 -5.75 31.81
N TYR A 637 -2.14 -7.02 31.64
CA TYR A 637 -3.27 -7.38 30.77
C TYR A 637 -4.60 -6.89 31.33
N VAL A 638 -4.81 -7.00 32.64
CA VAL A 638 -6.02 -6.49 33.31
C VAL A 638 -6.09 -4.96 33.21
N LEU A 639 -4.96 -4.27 33.43
CA LEU A 639 -4.83 -2.83 33.22
C LEU A 639 -5.23 -2.46 31.79
N LEU A 640 -4.61 -3.10 30.79
CA LEU A 640 -4.88 -2.84 29.38
C LEU A 640 -6.35 -3.06 29.04
N PHE A 641 -6.95 -4.13 29.54
CA PHE A 641 -8.36 -4.43 29.34
C PHE A 641 -9.26 -3.35 29.96
N ALA A 642 -8.96 -2.88 31.18
CA ALA A 642 -9.70 -1.80 31.83
C ALA A 642 -9.59 -0.48 31.06
N LEU A 643 -8.40 -0.13 30.55
CA LEU A 643 -8.20 1.03 29.69
C LEU A 643 -9.01 0.93 28.39
N CYS A 644 -9.05 -0.26 27.78
CA CYS A 644 -9.84 -0.52 26.57
C CYS A 644 -11.34 -0.37 26.82
N ILE A 645 -11.84 -0.83 27.98
CA ILE A 645 -13.25 -0.63 28.38
C ILE A 645 -13.55 0.85 28.46
N ASN A 646 -12.70 1.62 29.14
CA ASN A 646 -12.92 3.05 29.30
C ASN A 646 -12.92 3.79 27.95
N ALA A 647 -11.95 3.49 27.08
CA ALA A 647 -11.91 4.03 25.71
C ALA A 647 -13.16 3.67 24.90
N ALA A 648 -13.65 2.44 25.00
CA ALA A 648 -14.85 2.00 24.29
C ALA A 648 -16.14 2.66 24.81
N ILE A 649 -16.26 2.88 26.12
CA ILE A 649 -17.38 3.63 26.72
C ILE A 649 -17.35 5.06 26.21
N LEU A 650 -16.21 5.74 26.32
CA LEU A 650 -16.03 7.10 25.83
C LEU A 650 -16.37 7.19 24.34
N ALA A 651 -15.92 6.24 23.52
CA ALA A 651 -16.23 6.21 22.10
C ALA A 651 -17.73 6.11 21.79
N ASN A 652 -18.52 5.45 22.64
CA ASN A 652 -19.93 5.13 22.40
C ASN A 652 -20.95 6.12 22.98
N LEU A 653 -20.53 7.16 23.71
CA LEU A 653 -21.44 8.16 24.27
C LEU A 653 -22.31 8.83 23.18
N SER A 654 -23.61 8.93 23.42
CA SER A 654 -24.65 9.32 22.45
C SER A 654 -24.74 10.83 22.19
N GLY A 655 -23.96 11.64 22.91
CA GLY A 655 -23.98 13.10 22.84
C GLY A 655 -24.83 13.77 23.92
N ASN A 656 -25.57 13.00 24.73
CA ASN A 656 -26.27 13.49 25.91
C ASN A 656 -25.27 14.00 26.97
N VAL A 657 -25.50 15.18 27.52
CA VAL A 657 -24.65 15.80 28.56
C VAL A 657 -24.50 14.88 29.78
N MET A 658 -25.57 14.18 30.18
CA MET A 658 -25.52 13.28 31.34
C MET A 658 -24.63 12.06 31.10
N GLU A 659 -24.64 11.50 29.88
CA GLU A 659 -23.73 10.42 29.50
C GLU A 659 -22.27 10.88 29.48
N TRP A 660 -22.01 12.11 29.03
CA TRP A 660 -20.69 12.72 29.10
C TRP A 660 -20.21 12.92 30.54
N ILE A 661 -21.07 13.43 31.43
CA ILE A 661 -20.74 13.57 32.85
C ILE A 661 -20.40 12.20 33.45
N LEU A 662 -21.26 11.19 33.24
CA LEU A 662 -21.04 9.83 33.74
C LEU A 662 -19.76 9.20 33.19
N GLY A 663 -19.48 9.37 31.89
CA GLY A 663 -18.26 8.86 31.25
C GLY A 663 -16.99 9.53 31.79
N MET A 664 -17.04 10.84 32.07
CA MET A 664 -15.92 11.57 32.68
C MET A 664 -15.70 11.16 34.13
N VAL A 665 -16.76 11.02 34.94
CA VAL A 665 -16.67 10.52 36.33
C VAL A 665 -16.10 9.11 36.36
N LEU A 666 -16.57 8.22 35.49
CA LEU A 666 -16.02 6.87 35.37
C LEU A 666 -14.53 6.90 35.00
N SER A 667 -14.14 7.77 34.07
CA SER A 667 -12.74 7.93 33.68
C SER A 667 -11.86 8.41 34.83
N LEU A 668 -12.34 9.38 35.62
CA LEU A 668 -11.66 9.87 36.82
C LEU A 668 -11.48 8.76 37.87
N ILE A 669 -12.50 7.94 38.12
CA ILE A 669 -12.43 6.80 39.05
C ILE A 669 -11.42 5.74 38.56
N MET A 670 -11.28 5.58 37.25
CA MET A 670 -10.35 4.62 36.65
C MET A 670 -8.88 5.05 36.72
N LEU A 671 -8.56 6.31 37.02
CA LEU A 671 -7.18 6.78 37.16
C LEU A 671 -6.42 6.10 38.32
N PRO A 672 -6.93 6.12 39.58
CA PRO A 672 -6.27 5.44 40.69
C PRO A 672 -6.25 3.92 40.52
N ILE A 673 -7.29 3.33 39.92
CA ILE A 673 -7.33 1.89 39.60
C ILE A 673 -6.24 1.54 38.59
N GLY A 674 -6.06 2.38 37.56
CA GLY A 674 -5.00 2.21 36.57
C GLY A 674 -3.61 2.29 37.19
N TRP A 675 -3.38 3.26 38.08
CA TRP A 675 -2.11 3.40 38.81
C TRP A 675 -1.83 2.18 39.70
N TRP A 676 -2.84 1.69 40.40
CA TRP A 676 -2.72 0.52 41.25
C TRP A 676 -2.35 -0.74 40.45
N LEU A 677 -3.04 -1.00 39.33
CA LEU A 677 -2.73 -2.13 38.47
C LEU A 677 -1.35 -2.01 37.80
N LEU A 678 -0.95 -0.80 37.41
CA LEU A 678 0.39 -0.53 36.87
C LEU A 678 1.46 -0.87 37.91
N SER A 679 1.27 -0.43 39.15
CA SER A 679 2.21 -0.65 40.26
C SER A 679 2.32 -2.12 40.64
N LEU A 680 1.24 -2.91 40.50
CA LEU A 680 1.28 -4.37 40.70
C LEU A 680 1.93 -5.13 39.54
N GLY A 681 1.90 -4.56 38.33
CA GLY A 681 2.47 -5.17 37.12
C GLY A 681 3.97 -4.94 36.96
N LEU A 682 4.48 -3.83 37.50
CA LEU A 682 5.87 -3.42 37.39
C LEU A 682 6.71 -3.82 38.61
N GLU A 683 8.01 -3.98 38.39
CA GLU A 683 8.97 -4.28 39.45
C GLU A 683 9.14 -3.08 40.40
N SER A 684 9.17 -3.35 41.71
CA SER A 684 9.32 -2.29 42.73
C SER A 684 10.74 -1.74 42.79
N GLU A 685 11.74 -2.58 42.48
CA GLU A 685 13.16 -2.23 42.51
C GLU A 685 13.86 -2.73 41.25
N VAL A 686 14.25 -1.81 40.37
CA VAL A 686 15.00 -2.06 39.15
C VAL A 686 16.43 -1.56 39.36
N HIS A 687 17.41 -2.45 39.18
CA HIS A 687 18.83 -2.19 39.36
C HIS A 687 19.48 -1.97 37.98
N LYS A 688 19.63 -0.72 37.55
CA LYS A 688 20.18 -0.40 36.22
C LYS A 688 21.08 0.82 36.25
N TYR A 689 22.20 0.77 35.53
CA TYR A 689 23.17 1.87 35.40
C TYR A 689 23.72 2.40 36.74
N GLY A 690 23.82 1.55 37.77
CA GLY A 690 24.29 1.95 39.11
C GLY A 690 23.25 2.69 39.96
N HIS A 691 22.01 2.77 39.51
CA HIS A 691 20.89 3.38 40.24
C HIS A 691 19.80 2.35 40.56
N ILE A 692 19.06 2.60 41.64
CA ILE A 692 17.88 1.82 42.05
C ILE A 692 16.66 2.72 41.94
N PHE A 693 15.66 2.29 41.18
CA PHE A 693 14.39 3.01 41.00
C PHE A 693 13.26 2.01 40.71
N SER A 694 12.01 2.42 40.88
CA SER A 694 10.85 1.57 40.53
C SER A 694 10.62 1.50 39.02
N GLY A 695 9.94 0.45 38.55
CA GLY A 695 9.53 0.36 37.15
C GLY A 695 8.62 1.53 36.71
N SER A 696 7.81 2.08 37.62
CA SER A 696 6.99 3.28 37.35
C SER A 696 7.85 4.54 37.17
N GLN A 697 8.90 4.72 37.99
CA GLN A 697 9.91 5.77 37.79
C GLN A 697 10.65 5.56 36.46
N PHE A 698 10.90 4.31 36.06
CA PHE A 698 11.56 4.06 34.78
C PHE A 698 10.74 4.55 33.59
N LEU A 699 9.42 4.37 33.63
CA LEU A 699 8.52 4.74 32.54
C LEU A 699 8.12 6.22 32.55
N LEU A 700 7.92 6.81 33.73
CA LEU A 700 7.31 8.14 33.88
C LEU A 700 8.30 9.20 34.36
N GLY A 701 9.49 8.81 34.84
CA GLY A 701 10.54 9.72 35.25
C GLY A 701 11.18 10.47 34.06
N PRO A 702 11.74 11.67 34.29
CA PRO A 702 12.39 12.45 33.24
C PRO A 702 13.72 11.83 32.81
N ASP A 703 14.47 11.25 33.75
CA ASP A 703 15.70 10.51 33.53
C ASP A 703 15.95 9.48 34.65
N ARG A 704 17.12 8.84 34.62
CA ARG A 704 17.54 7.80 35.58
C ARG A 704 18.18 8.35 36.86
N LYS A 705 18.46 9.65 36.93
CA LYS A 705 19.19 10.32 38.02
C LYS A 705 18.24 11.08 38.95
N GLN A 706 17.23 11.73 38.40
CA GLN A 706 16.22 12.49 39.12
C GLN A 706 15.02 11.60 39.47
N ILE A 707 15.01 11.08 40.70
CA ILE A 707 13.89 10.32 41.25
C ILE A 707 12.76 11.29 41.61
N LEU A 708 11.55 11.04 41.10
CA LEU A 708 10.38 11.87 41.38
C LEU A 708 9.57 11.32 42.56
N PRO A 709 8.86 12.19 43.30
CA PRO A 709 7.86 11.77 44.27
C PRO A 709 6.74 10.97 43.59
N GLU A 710 6.15 10.01 44.33
CA GLU A 710 5.06 9.16 43.82
C GLU A 710 3.86 9.97 43.30
N VAL A 711 3.56 11.11 43.95
CA VAL A 711 2.48 12.01 43.53
C VAL A 711 2.73 12.59 42.13
N GLU A 712 3.98 12.92 41.78
CA GLU A 712 4.32 13.41 40.45
C GLU A 712 4.25 12.30 39.41
N LEU A 713 4.70 11.09 39.74
CA LEU A 713 4.56 9.92 38.88
C LEU A 713 3.08 9.59 38.62
N PHE A 714 2.24 9.66 39.65
CA PHE A 714 0.80 9.49 39.52
C PHE A 714 0.17 10.57 38.62
N ALA A 715 0.58 11.83 38.76
CA ALA A 715 0.11 12.91 37.88
C ALA A 715 0.50 12.67 36.41
N ARG A 716 1.73 12.23 36.14
CA ARG A 716 2.19 11.85 34.78
C ARG A 716 1.43 10.64 34.25
N TRP A 717 1.17 9.63 35.08
CA TRP A 717 0.32 8.50 34.73
C TRP A 717 -1.09 8.94 34.33
N CYS A 718 -1.69 9.89 35.06
CA CYS A 718 -3.00 10.44 34.72
C CYS A 718 -3.01 11.05 33.32
N LEU A 719 -1.95 11.76 32.92
CA LEU A 719 -1.79 12.29 31.56
C LEU A 719 -1.67 11.18 30.52
N VAL A 720 -0.83 10.16 30.77
CA VAL A 720 -0.64 9.02 29.86
C VAL A 720 -1.95 8.26 29.65
N GLN A 721 -2.64 7.91 30.74
CA GLN A 721 -3.91 7.20 30.71
C GLN A 721 -4.99 8.01 29.98
N THR A 722 -5.11 9.31 30.29
CA THR A 722 -6.10 10.20 29.62
C THR A 722 -5.79 10.35 28.13
N GLY A 723 -4.53 10.55 27.76
CA GLY A 723 -4.08 10.61 26.36
C GLY A 723 -4.38 9.32 25.60
N PHE A 724 -4.08 8.17 26.20
CA PHE A 724 -4.36 6.86 25.62
C PHE A 724 -5.87 6.67 25.33
N ILE A 725 -6.73 6.93 26.33
CA ILE A 725 -8.18 6.75 26.21
C ILE A 725 -8.78 7.70 25.17
N THR A 726 -8.35 8.96 25.15
CA THR A 726 -8.84 9.97 24.20
C THR A 726 -8.44 9.64 22.76
N ILE A 727 -7.21 9.19 22.51
CA ILE A 727 -6.74 8.84 21.16
C ILE A 727 -7.45 7.60 20.64
N ILE A 728 -7.53 6.52 21.42
CA ILE A 728 -8.20 5.28 21.00
C ILE A 728 -9.69 5.52 20.76
N SER A 729 -10.37 6.21 21.68
CA SER A 729 -11.79 6.53 21.50
C SER A 729 -12.05 7.41 20.27
N SER A 730 -11.14 8.33 19.95
CA SER A 730 -11.18 9.15 18.74
C SER A 730 -11.00 8.31 17.47
N GLY A 731 -10.04 7.36 17.47
CA GLY A 731 -9.86 6.41 16.37
C GLY A 731 -11.09 5.53 16.13
N MET A 732 -11.68 5.00 17.20
CA MET A 732 -12.92 4.21 17.15
C MET A 732 -14.10 5.02 16.58
N ARG A 733 -14.33 6.24 17.09
CA ARG A 733 -15.41 7.13 16.62
C ARG A 733 -15.23 7.53 15.16
N SER A 734 -14.00 7.86 14.77
CA SER A 734 -13.66 8.28 13.42
C SER A 734 -14.00 7.19 12.40
N PHE A 735 -13.55 5.96 12.65
CA PHE A 735 -13.86 4.83 11.78
C PHE A 735 -15.34 4.39 11.85
N GLY A 736 -15.94 4.43 13.04
CA GLY A 736 -17.36 4.12 13.26
C GLY A 736 -18.30 5.06 12.51
N ARG A 737 -17.97 6.36 12.41
CA ARG A 737 -18.74 7.34 11.62
C ARG A 737 -18.64 7.06 10.13
N ILE A 738 -17.42 6.79 9.62
CA ILE A 738 -17.20 6.43 8.21
C ILE A 738 -18.00 5.18 7.85
N THR A 739 -17.93 4.14 8.68
CA THR A 739 -18.63 2.87 8.39
C THR A 739 -20.14 2.95 8.50
N ARG A 740 -20.71 3.68 9.49
CA ARG A 740 -22.17 3.89 9.60
C ARG A 740 -22.75 4.76 8.48
N GLN A 741 -21.95 5.62 7.85
CA GLN A 741 -22.36 6.38 6.67
C GLN A 741 -22.35 5.53 5.38
N HIS A 742 -21.86 4.28 5.46
CA HIS A 742 -21.63 3.41 4.31
C HIS A 742 -22.33 2.05 4.40
N MET A 743 -22.97 1.73 5.54
CA MET A 743 -23.97 0.65 5.67
C MET A 743 -25.36 1.27 5.58
#